data_AF-A0A951X0W3-F1
#
_entry.id   AF-A0A951X0W3-F1
#
_cell.length_a   1.000
_cell.length_b   1.000
_cell.length_c   1.000
_cell.angle_alpha   90.00
_cell.angle_beta   90.00
_cell.angle_gamma   90.00
#
_symmetry.space_group_name_H-M   'P 1'
#
loop_
_entity.id
_entity.type
_entity.pdbx_description
1 polymer ?
#
loop_
_entity_poly.entity_id
_entity_poly.type
_entity_poly.pdbx_seq_one_letter_code
_entity_poly.pdbx_strand_id
1 'polypeptide(L)'
;MNSYVRRNLRTVLTVLMVAGLLLPPAGVASAQGGFNLPHGFVQEMVVGGLMLPTSFAMAPDGRIFITEKAGRVRVFHNGELLSEPFIDITGEVNDAADRGLMGIAVHPNWPRQPYLYLAYVYDPPAAKSHNTGGARVSRVLRLSADPNNLNKAQDGSGVVIAGTNSTFENIGNPDQGDAVPFSCLDGNGQPVRDCIPTEGTAHTIDMLKFGPDGSLYVSVGDGIVNSKGNSRALDINSLAGKILRVNPMTGEGYSSNPFYDGDPNSNRSKVFALGMRNPFRFTIDPRNGQVIVGDVGNEKWEEINVGGPGANFGWPCYEGPYEAATYANCDAFRSGEWTVTHAVHSYPHTLEPQRGSAIGGDLYLGRSFPALYRGAYFYHDFNGGVLNFLTFNRDGSAVDNEFATNVPGIVQITAADDALYVLSVILGGIWRIRYVPGGNKPPTAAAAADPTGGKAPLDVSFSSRRSTDPENSIVAYLWDFGDGETSSAANPTHAYEENGVYAVVLTVTDSAGLTSSDTLEIAVGSEPPVARILAPGDGAKFRIGETVTFRGEGIDPDDGELAGRSLQWTGLLHHGEHIHYDALKAEGKSGSFALTDHGDNTYLEICLTATDSQGLKDQDCVDVKAKEVTYTFDTAPSGLSLTYAGSRYTTPFKVKTYVGAERVVEAPLTAGEGLTFDSWSDGGAAVHEITVADGDQLLIASYVEEDGAPAGEAASSAELDAAEVVTPAIEDGEPAAPEPAATPAPAATEATPAGSSGGEIVAELWKGVDGTTIEELTKSSQYRNAAPETVSLTRLELPRGGGNSYGARIRGYLIPPVSGEYRFWIAADDRGALSLSTDDDPANKIVIAYTPDWTAAGVYDRYPEQGTGPIKLEAGQRYYFEVLYKQGGQKDNLSVAWQIPGRERKVIDAEFLEPY
;
A
#
# COMPACT_ATOMS: atom_id res chain seq x y z
N MET A 1 69.53 -1.23 -10.09
CA MET A 1 70.02 -2.57 -9.71
C MET A 1 68.88 -3.25 -8.99
N ASN A 2 68.37 -4.43 -9.29
CA ASN A 2 68.59 -5.51 -10.25
C ASN A 2 67.35 -6.42 -10.00
N SER A 3 66.42 -6.69 -10.93
CA SER A 3 66.53 -7.46 -12.18
C SER A 3 66.20 -8.97 -12.04
N TYR A 4 65.61 -9.51 -13.12
CA TYR A 4 65.42 -10.94 -13.51
C TYR A 4 64.29 -11.72 -12.79
N VAL A 5 63.40 -12.52 -13.41
CA VAL A 5 63.31 -13.08 -14.79
C VAL A 5 61.94 -13.72 -15.05
N ARG A 6 61.48 -13.66 -16.30
CA ARG A 6 60.40 -14.48 -16.90
C ARG A 6 60.89 -15.89 -17.25
N ARG A 7 60.08 -16.95 -17.08
CA ARG A 7 59.95 -18.02 -18.10
C ARG A 7 58.72 -18.92 -17.91
N ASN A 8 58.08 -19.18 -19.05
CA ASN A 8 56.89 -20.00 -19.30
C ASN A 8 57.16 -21.52 -19.18
N LEU A 9 56.17 -22.34 -18.80
CA LEU A 9 55.43 -23.29 -19.67
C LEU A 9 54.54 -24.27 -18.86
N ARG A 10 53.25 -24.34 -19.24
CA ARG A 10 52.29 -25.47 -19.25
C ARG A 10 52.55 -26.73 -18.40
N THR A 11 51.64 -27.01 -17.47
CA THR A 11 51.10 -28.37 -17.21
C THR A 11 49.63 -28.27 -16.82
N VAL A 12 48.82 -29.12 -17.44
CA VAL A 12 47.38 -29.34 -17.25
C VAL A 12 47.10 -29.82 -15.84
N LEU A 13 46.18 -29.16 -15.12
CA LEU A 13 45.51 -29.74 -13.96
C LEU A 13 44.00 -29.57 -14.16
N THR A 14 43.36 -30.68 -14.49
CA THR A 14 41.91 -30.83 -14.53
C THR A 14 41.39 -30.68 -13.10
N VAL A 15 40.78 -29.54 -12.78
CA VAL A 15 40.00 -29.35 -11.56
C VAL A 15 38.53 -29.43 -11.98
N LEU A 16 37.84 -30.47 -11.53
CA LEU A 16 36.38 -30.53 -11.57
C LEU A 16 35.85 -29.33 -10.77
N MET A 17 35.29 -28.33 -11.46
CA MET A 17 34.35 -27.39 -10.85
C MET A 17 33.02 -28.14 -10.68
N VAL A 18 32.72 -28.58 -9.46
CA VAL A 18 31.33 -28.81 -9.06
C VAL A 18 30.76 -27.42 -8.77
N ALA A 19 29.90 -26.95 -9.67
CA ALA A 19 29.12 -25.75 -9.47
C ALA A 19 28.08 -26.03 -8.38
N GLY A 20 28.35 -25.59 -7.15
CA GLY A 20 27.31 -25.46 -6.14
C GLY A 20 26.41 -24.29 -6.52
N LEU A 21 25.24 -24.58 -7.11
CA LEU A 21 24.14 -23.62 -7.15
C LEU A 21 23.70 -23.38 -5.70
N LEU A 22 24.04 -22.20 -5.17
CA LEU A 22 23.37 -21.67 -3.98
C LEU A 22 22.01 -21.14 -4.44
N LEU A 23 20.98 -21.98 -4.32
CA LEU A 23 19.59 -21.52 -4.32
C LEU A 23 19.34 -20.73 -3.03
N PRO A 24 18.57 -19.63 -3.07
CA PRO A 24 18.16 -18.94 -1.85
C PRO A 24 17.22 -19.84 -1.03
N PRO A 25 17.28 -19.79 0.32
CA PRO A 25 16.44 -20.63 1.17
C PRO A 25 14.97 -20.27 1.02
N ALA A 26 14.15 -21.28 0.73
CA ALA A 26 12.71 -21.23 0.85
C ALA A 26 12.34 -21.19 2.35
N GLY A 27 11.69 -20.13 2.80
CA GLY A 27 11.20 -20.06 4.17
C GLY A 27 11.01 -18.64 4.70
N VAL A 28 9.95 -17.96 4.24
CA VAL A 28 8.89 -17.32 5.06
C VAL A 28 7.67 -17.15 4.14
N ALA A 29 7.01 -18.24 3.77
CA ALA A 29 5.71 -18.19 3.09
C ALA A 29 4.64 -18.85 3.95
N SER A 30 4.39 -18.28 5.14
CA SER A 30 3.15 -18.43 5.91
C SER A 30 3.32 -17.57 7.17
N ALA A 31 2.59 -16.47 7.38
CA ALA A 31 1.23 -16.55 7.90
C ALA A 31 0.46 -15.20 7.86
N GLN A 32 0.59 -14.39 6.81
CA GLN A 32 -0.40 -13.36 6.50
C GLN A 32 -1.27 -13.87 5.34
N GLY A 33 -2.60 -13.85 5.49
CA GLY A 33 -3.53 -14.30 4.45
C GLY A 33 -3.26 -13.59 3.13
N GLY A 34 -3.51 -14.26 1.99
CA GLY A 34 -3.38 -13.63 0.68
C GLY A 34 -4.27 -12.39 0.52
N PHE A 35 -4.03 -11.57 -0.51
CA PHE A 35 -4.90 -10.43 -0.80
C PHE A 35 -6.34 -10.94 -1.02
N ASN A 36 -7.31 -10.26 -0.41
CA ASN A 36 -8.71 -10.54 -0.62
C ASN A 36 -9.14 -9.91 -1.95
N LEU A 37 -8.93 -10.64 -3.03
CA LEU A 37 -9.21 -10.19 -4.40
C LEU A 37 -10.67 -10.45 -4.82
N PRO A 38 -11.23 -9.68 -5.76
CA PRO A 38 -12.54 -9.97 -6.33
C PRO A 38 -12.56 -11.31 -7.05
N HIS A 39 -13.75 -11.85 -7.27
CA HIS A 39 -13.92 -13.10 -7.99
C HIS A 39 -13.28 -13.06 -9.38
N GLY A 40 -12.65 -14.18 -9.75
CA GLY A 40 -11.90 -14.32 -10.99
C GLY A 40 -10.53 -13.66 -10.95
N PHE A 41 -10.16 -12.91 -9.91
CA PHE A 41 -8.78 -12.44 -9.75
C PHE A 41 -7.96 -13.40 -8.91
N VAL A 42 -6.73 -13.61 -9.35
CA VAL A 42 -5.70 -14.38 -8.64
C VAL A 42 -4.45 -13.54 -8.50
N GLN A 43 -3.72 -13.77 -7.42
CA GLN A 43 -2.38 -13.24 -7.21
C GLN A 43 -1.35 -14.35 -7.33
N GLU A 44 -0.15 -13.98 -7.71
CA GLU A 44 1.03 -14.85 -7.70
C GLU A 44 2.26 -14.02 -7.37
N MET A 45 3.13 -14.54 -6.52
CA MET A 45 4.40 -13.90 -6.23
C MET A 45 5.32 -14.04 -7.44
N VAL A 46 5.79 -12.91 -7.96
CA VAL A 46 6.75 -12.84 -9.08
C VAL A 46 8.17 -12.78 -8.55
N VAL A 47 8.38 -11.98 -7.49
CA VAL A 47 9.67 -11.78 -6.83
C VAL A 47 9.44 -11.77 -5.33
N GLY A 48 10.24 -12.51 -4.57
CA GLY A 48 10.26 -12.49 -3.11
C GLY A 48 11.68 -12.28 -2.58
N GLY A 49 11.81 -12.12 -1.26
CA GLY A 49 13.12 -11.99 -0.60
C GLY A 49 13.80 -10.64 -0.81
N LEU A 50 13.03 -9.59 -1.10
CA LEU A 50 13.53 -8.22 -1.26
C LEU A 50 13.62 -7.53 0.11
N MET A 51 14.62 -6.66 0.28
CA MET A 51 14.79 -5.89 1.52
C MET A 51 14.29 -4.46 1.35
N LEU A 52 13.13 -4.13 1.94
CA LEU A 52 12.51 -2.81 1.85
C LEU A 52 12.47 -2.27 0.42
N PRO A 53 11.84 -3.01 -0.51
CA PRO A 53 11.79 -2.56 -1.89
C PRO A 53 10.91 -1.32 -2.01
N THR A 54 11.39 -0.32 -2.73
CA THR A 54 10.72 0.99 -2.87
C THR A 54 10.05 1.15 -4.23
N SER A 55 10.67 0.65 -5.30
CA SER A 55 10.19 0.80 -6.67
C SER A 55 10.73 -0.32 -7.58
N PHE A 56 10.10 -0.52 -8.73
CA PHE A 56 10.59 -1.43 -9.76
C PHE A 56 10.31 -0.91 -11.17
N ALA A 57 11.12 -1.36 -12.13
CA ALA A 57 10.93 -1.09 -13.55
C ALA A 57 11.13 -2.37 -14.37
N MET A 58 10.16 -2.66 -15.24
CA MET A 58 10.21 -3.81 -16.13
C MET A 58 10.86 -3.41 -17.46
N ALA A 59 11.80 -4.22 -17.93
CA ALA A 59 12.43 -4.04 -19.22
C ALA A 59 11.75 -4.93 -20.28
N PRO A 60 11.71 -4.51 -21.56
CA PRO A 60 11.08 -5.28 -22.65
C PRO A 60 11.65 -6.69 -22.89
N ASP A 61 12.82 -7.01 -22.35
CA ASP A 61 13.47 -8.32 -22.46
C ASP A 61 13.18 -9.25 -21.27
N GLY A 62 12.21 -8.89 -20.42
CA GLY A 62 11.75 -9.70 -19.28
C GLY A 62 12.55 -9.52 -18.00
N ARG A 63 13.51 -8.58 -17.95
CA ARG A 63 14.14 -8.18 -16.67
C ARG A 63 13.19 -7.33 -15.85
N ILE A 64 13.26 -7.48 -14.53
CA ILE A 64 12.71 -6.53 -13.58
C ILE A 64 13.87 -5.99 -12.76
N PHE A 65 14.06 -4.67 -12.77
CA PHE A 65 14.99 -3.98 -11.89
C PHE A 65 14.22 -3.46 -10.69
N ILE A 66 14.69 -3.76 -9.48
CA ILE A 66 14.01 -3.43 -8.24
C ILE A 66 14.93 -2.61 -7.35
N THR A 67 14.47 -1.47 -6.85
CA THR A 67 15.21 -0.67 -5.89
C THR A 67 14.93 -1.14 -4.47
N GLU A 68 15.98 -1.36 -3.70
CA GLU A 68 15.93 -1.49 -2.24
C GLU A 68 16.33 -0.14 -1.62
N LYS A 69 15.57 0.29 -0.62
CA LYS A 69 15.66 1.61 0.02
C LYS A 69 17.09 2.05 0.35
N ALA A 70 17.92 1.12 0.85
CA ALA A 70 19.30 1.37 1.24
C ALA A 70 20.23 1.80 0.07
N GLY A 71 19.81 1.67 -1.19
CA GLY A 71 20.61 2.06 -2.34
C GLY A 71 21.12 0.90 -3.20
N ARG A 72 20.38 -0.22 -3.25
CA ARG A 72 20.71 -1.33 -4.16
C ARG A 72 19.67 -1.45 -5.25
N VAL A 73 20.13 -1.79 -6.46
CA VAL A 73 19.23 -2.19 -7.56
C VAL A 73 19.38 -3.69 -7.77
N ARG A 74 18.38 -4.46 -7.37
CA ARG A 74 18.30 -5.91 -7.62
C ARG A 74 17.81 -6.18 -9.04
N VAL A 75 18.16 -7.35 -9.56
CA VAL A 75 17.75 -7.79 -10.90
C VAL A 75 17.03 -9.13 -10.77
N PHE A 76 15.79 -9.19 -11.22
CA PHE A 76 15.09 -10.44 -11.47
C PHE A 76 15.11 -10.72 -12.97
N HIS A 77 15.57 -11.91 -13.36
CA HIS A 77 15.65 -12.30 -14.76
C HIS A 77 15.58 -13.82 -14.89
N ASN A 78 14.86 -14.31 -15.91
CA ASN A 78 14.68 -15.75 -16.16
C ASN A 78 14.10 -16.54 -14.98
N GLY A 79 13.21 -15.94 -14.20
CA GLY A 79 12.52 -16.60 -13.09
C GLY A 79 13.27 -16.55 -11.75
N GLU A 80 14.45 -15.93 -11.70
CA GLU A 80 15.28 -15.89 -10.49
C GLU A 80 15.71 -14.47 -10.13
N LEU A 81 15.79 -14.19 -8.83
CA LEU A 81 16.40 -12.98 -8.29
C LEU A 81 17.92 -13.20 -8.24
N LEU A 82 18.68 -12.40 -9.00
CA LEU A 82 20.12 -12.55 -9.09
C LEU A 82 20.81 -12.15 -7.77
N SER A 83 21.90 -12.86 -7.46
CA SER A 83 22.71 -12.62 -6.27
C SER A 83 23.51 -11.32 -6.35
N GLU A 84 24.07 -11.02 -7.52
CA GLU A 84 24.74 -9.73 -7.78
C GLU A 84 23.70 -8.65 -8.12
N PRO A 85 23.71 -7.48 -7.46
CA PRO A 85 22.87 -6.35 -7.84
C PRO A 85 23.37 -5.72 -9.15
N PHE A 86 22.48 -5.02 -9.86
CA PHE A 86 22.83 -4.18 -11.00
C PHE A 86 23.83 -3.10 -10.59
N ILE A 87 23.59 -2.48 -9.43
CA ILE A 87 24.48 -1.51 -8.79
C ILE A 87 24.21 -1.48 -7.27
N ASP A 88 25.24 -1.19 -6.49
CA ASP A 88 25.16 -0.87 -5.06
C ASP A 88 25.74 0.54 -4.86
N ILE A 89 24.88 1.49 -4.49
CA ILE A 89 25.21 2.89 -4.17
C ILE A 89 24.89 3.22 -2.71
N THR A 90 24.84 2.23 -1.82
CA THR A 90 24.56 2.39 -0.39
C THR A 90 25.48 3.40 0.31
N GLY A 91 26.70 3.61 -0.21
CA GLY A 91 27.63 4.62 0.29
C GLY A 91 27.32 6.08 -0.08
N GLU A 92 26.32 6.31 -0.94
CA GLU A 92 25.86 7.62 -1.45
C GLU A 92 24.39 7.91 -1.16
N VAL A 93 23.64 6.96 -0.61
CA VAL A 93 22.20 7.09 -0.33
C VAL A 93 22.00 7.37 1.16
N ASN A 94 21.15 8.34 1.49
CA ASN A 94 20.62 8.50 2.84
C ASN A 94 19.29 7.77 2.92
N ASP A 95 19.19 6.72 3.75
CA ASP A 95 18.03 5.83 3.86
C ASP A 95 17.31 5.96 5.21
N ALA A 96 17.46 7.10 5.89
CA ALA A 96 16.81 7.37 7.16
C ALA A 96 15.31 7.66 6.99
N ALA A 97 14.46 6.97 7.78
CA ALA A 97 12.99 7.10 7.72
C ALA A 97 12.50 6.98 6.26
N ASP A 98 11.69 7.87 5.68
CA ASP A 98 11.14 7.64 4.32
C ASP A 98 12.13 7.91 3.18
N ARG A 99 13.36 8.33 3.50
CA ARG A 99 14.40 8.58 2.52
C ARG A 99 14.98 7.27 1.98
N GLY A 100 15.63 7.35 0.82
CA GLY A 100 16.39 6.24 0.27
C GLY A 100 16.58 6.36 -1.23
N LEU A 101 16.83 5.21 -1.85
CA LEU A 101 16.66 5.01 -3.28
C LEU A 101 15.18 4.74 -3.56
N MET A 102 14.49 5.71 -4.16
CA MET A 102 13.02 5.76 -4.17
C MET A 102 12.39 5.43 -5.51
N GLY A 103 13.03 5.79 -6.62
CA GLY A 103 12.46 5.61 -7.96
C GLY A 103 13.41 4.99 -8.96
N ILE A 104 12.85 4.26 -9.90
CA ILE A 104 13.58 3.65 -11.02
C ILE A 104 12.78 3.72 -12.33
N ALA A 105 13.46 3.96 -13.44
CA ALA A 105 12.89 3.81 -14.77
C ALA A 105 13.88 3.18 -15.76
N VAL A 106 13.36 2.35 -16.66
CA VAL A 106 14.12 1.79 -17.79
C VAL A 106 13.84 2.65 -19.02
N HIS A 107 14.88 2.96 -19.79
CA HIS A 107 14.72 3.72 -21.02
C HIS A 107 13.79 2.98 -22.03
N PRO A 108 12.80 3.64 -22.67
CA PRO A 108 11.83 2.98 -23.55
C PRO A 108 12.43 2.22 -24.74
N ASN A 109 13.63 2.62 -25.18
CA ASN A 109 14.38 1.96 -26.27
C ASN A 109 15.33 0.84 -25.80
N TRP A 110 15.15 0.30 -24.60
CA TRP A 110 15.92 -0.86 -24.13
C TRP A 110 15.73 -2.08 -25.05
N PRO A 111 16.77 -2.90 -25.32
CA PRO A 111 18.16 -2.77 -24.87
C PRO A 111 19.05 -1.92 -25.80
N ARG A 112 18.48 -1.29 -26.85
CA ARG A 112 19.26 -0.47 -27.81
C ARG A 112 19.83 0.79 -27.17
N GLN A 113 19.12 1.35 -26.19
CA GLN A 113 19.62 2.36 -25.28
C GLN A 113 19.58 1.77 -23.88
N PRO A 114 20.67 1.14 -23.42
CA PRO A 114 20.68 0.36 -22.19
C PRO A 114 20.84 1.28 -20.98
N TYR A 115 19.93 2.25 -20.82
CA TYR A 115 19.96 3.21 -19.72
C TYR A 115 18.92 2.87 -18.64
N LEU A 116 19.37 2.98 -17.39
CA LEU A 116 18.52 3.02 -16.20
C LEU A 116 18.60 4.40 -15.57
N TYR A 117 17.51 4.81 -14.93
CA TYR A 117 17.39 6.07 -14.21
C TYR A 117 17.01 5.78 -12.78
N LEU A 118 17.68 6.41 -11.82
CA LEU A 118 17.47 6.24 -10.38
C LEU A 118 17.17 7.60 -9.74
N ALA A 119 16.15 7.67 -8.89
CA ALA A 119 15.83 8.81 -8.05
C ALA A 119 16.08 8.46 -6.60
N TYR A 120 16.86 9.28 -5.89
CA TYR A 120 17.29 8.99 -4.53
C TYR A 120 17.66 10.24 -3.75
N VAL A 121 17.58 10.12 -2.42
CA VAL A 121 18.12 11.10 -1.49
C VAL A 121 19.62 10.88 -1.37
N TYR A 122 20.39 11.88 -1.79
CA TYR A 122 21.84 11.84 -1.82
C TYR A 122 22.43 12.20 -0.46
N ASP A 123 23.38 11.39 0.00
CA ASP A 123 24.20 11.64 1.18
C ASP A 123 25.61 12.08 0.77
N PRO A 124 25.90 13.40 0.70
CA PRO A 124 27.23 13.86 0.31
C PRO A 124 28.30 13.30 1.26
N PRO A 125 29.51 12.98 0.79
CA PRO A 125 30.58 12.47 1.66
C PRO A 125 30.89 13.36 2.88
N ALA A 126 30.70 14.67 2.76
CA ALA A 126 30.86 15.63 3.84
C ALA A 126 29.77 15.57 4.92
N ALA A 127 28.60 14.98 4.62
CA ALA A 127 27.50 14.80 5.58
C ALA A 127 27.67 13.55 6.47
N LYS A 128 28.66 12.69 6.22
CA LYS A 128 28.85 11.42 6.96
C LYS A 128 29.15 11.57 8.45
N SER A 129 29.66 12.74 8.87
CA SER A 129 29.90 13.05 10.29
C SER A 129 28.72 13.75 10.98
N HIS A 130 27.62 13.96 10.26
CA HIS A 130 26.44 14.69 10.73
C HIS A 130 25.27 13.73 10.99
N ASN A 131 24.23 14.25 11.63
CA ASN A 131 23.00 13.50 11.89
C ASN A 131 22.39 12.98 10.58
N THR A 132 22.03 11.70 10.53
CA THR A 132 21.39 11.08 9.35
C THR A 132 19.97 11.60 9.12
N GLY A 133 19.30 12.10 10.17
CA GLY A 133 18.00 12.78 10.08
C GLY A 133 18.09 14.28 9.76
N GLY A 134 19.29 14.85 9.67
CA GLY A 134 19.46 16.25 9.24
C GLY A 134 19.09 16.46 7.78
N ALA A 135 19.05 17.72 7.32
CA ALA A 135 18.68 18.05 5.96
C ALA A 135 19.61 17.37 4.93
N ARG A 136 19.02 16.97 3.80
CA ARG A 136 19.64 16.30 2.65
C ARG A 136 19.14 16.92 1.35
N VAL A 137 19.59 16.37 0.23
CA VAL A 137 19.21 16.82 -1.12
C VAL A 137 19.06 15.61 -2.02
N SER A 138 18.25 15.73 -3.06
CA SER A 138 17.88 14.61 -3.92
C SER A 138 18.51 14.68 -5.31
N ARG A 139 18.67 13.54 -5.99
CA ARG A 139 19.27 13.44 -7.33
C ARG A 139 18.52 12.46 -8.23
N VAL A 140 18.59 12.72 -9.54
CA VAL A 140 18.28 11.75 -10.58
C VAL A 140 19.56 11.35 -11.32
N LEU A 141 19.94 10.07 -11.23
CA LEU A 141 21.13 9.49 -11.84
C LEU A 141 20.76 8.63 -13.04
N ARG A 142 21.37 8.88 -14.19
CA ARG A 142 21.35 7.96 -15.34
C ARG A 142 22.57 7.05 -15.30
N LEU A 143 22.37 5.76 -15.45
CA LEU A 143 23.38 4.72 -15.57
C LEU A 143 23.31 4.05 -16.93
N SER A 144 24.45 3.59 -17.46
CA SER A 144 24.49 2.69 -18.62
C SER A 144 24.68 1.27 -18.13
N ALA A 145 23.96 0.28 -18.66
CA ALA A 145 24.27 -1.12 -18.43
C ALA A 145 25.54 -1.52 -19.19
N ASP A 146 26.29 -2.48 -18.67
CA ASP A 146 27.46 -3.05 -19.34
C ASP A 146 27.01 -3.71 -20.66
N PRO A 147 27.58 -3.31 -21.81
CA PRO A 147 27.20 -3.87 -23.10
C PRO A 147 27.46 -5.38 -23.23
N ASN A 148 28.30 -5.96 -22.36
CA ASN A 148 28.58 -7.39 -22.30
C ASN A 148 27.74 -8.12 -21.24
N ASN A 149 27.13 -7.39 -20.29
CA ASN A 149 26.28 -7.93 -19.25
C ASN A 149 25.21 -6.91 -18.84
N LEU A 150 24.05 -6.97 -19.48
CA LEU A 150 22.93 -6.05 -19.22
C LEU A 150 22.33 -6.18 -17.80
N ASN A 151 22.72 -7.19 -17.01
CA ASN A 151 22.35 -7.31 -15.61
C ASN A 151 23.19 -6.42 -14.68
N LYS A 152 24.22 -5.73 -15.19
CA LYS A 152 25.16 -4.94 -14.40
C LYS A 152 25.31 -3.53 -14.97
N ALA A 153 25.47 -2.53 -14.09
CA ALA A 153 25.87 -1.20 -14.50
C ALA A 153 27.31 -1.19 -15.05
N GLN A 154 27.55 -0.43 -16.10
CA GLN A 154 28.90 -0.13 -16.55
C GLN A 154 29.60 0.78 -15.54
N ASP A 155 30.78 0.38 -15.08
CA ASP A 155 31.57 1.13 -14.10
C ASP A 155 31.80 2.58 -14.54
N GLY A 156 31.54 3.52 -13.63
CA GLY A 156 31.72 4.96 -13.87
C GLY A 156 30.75 5.58 -14.88
N SER A 157 29.68 4.88 -15.28
CA SER A 157 28.72 5.39 -16.28
C SER A 157 27.70 6.40 -15.73
N GLY A 158 27.70 6.64 -14.42
CA GLY A 158 26.75 7.51 -13.73
C GLY A 158 26.81 8.97 -14.19
N VAL A 159 25.67 9.53 -14.56
CA VAL A 159 25.49 10.95 -14.89
C VAL A 159 24.29 11.50 -14.15
N VAL A 160 24.50 12.49 -13.27
CA VAL A 160 23.41 13.21 -12.61
C VAL A 160 22.73 14.12 -13.63
N ILE A 161 21.46 13.85 -13.93
CA ILE A 161 20.68 14.62 -14.90
C ILE A 161 19.71 15.61 -14.23
N ALA A 162 19.34 15.40 -12.97
CA ALA A 162 18.62 16.39 -12.18
C ALA A 162 19.17 16.41 -10.75
N GLY A 163 19.21 17.60 -10.14
CA GLY A 163 19.92 17.78 -8.88
C GLY A 163 21.43 17.92 -9.06
N THR A 164 21.91 18.51 -10.16
CA THR A 164 23.36 18.69 -10.37
C THR A 164 24.01 19.61 -9.32
N ASN A 165 23.23 20.51 -8.71
CA ASN A 165 23.65 21.33 -7.57
C ASN A 165 23.12 20.80 -6.23
N SER A 166 22.55 19.60 -6.18
CA SER A 166 22.30 18.86 -4.93
C SER A 166 23.64 18.40 -4.35
N THR A 167 24.35 19.33 -3.71
CA THR A 167 25.68 19.17 -3.11
C THR A 167 25.61 19.49 -1.62
N PHE A 168 26.70 19.19 -0.89
CA PHE A 168 26.78 19.53 0.53
C PHE A 168 26.65 21.04 0.80
N GLU A 169 27.15 21.88 -0.11
CA GLU A 169 27.05 23.35 0.02
C GLU A 169 25.59 23.85 0.02
N ASN A 170 24.68 23.08 -0.59
CA ASN A 170 23.27 23.44 -0.73
C ASN A 170 22.36 22.55 0.13
N ILE A 171 22.92 21.83 1.12
CA ILE A 171 22.16 20.84 1.90
C ILE A 171 21.31 21.46 3.02
N GLY A 172 21.55 22.72 3.37
CA GLY A 172 20.90 23.34 4.52
C GLY A 172 21.56 22.93 5.85
N ASN A 173 20.78 22.65 6.88
CA ASN A 173 21.26 22.24 8.19
C ASN A 173 21.50 20.72 8.24
N PRO A 174 22.76 20.25 8.20
CA PRO A 174 23.05 18.82 8.12
C PRO A 174 22.81 18.06 9.43
N ASP A 175 22.62 18.76 10.55
CA ASP A 175 22.47 18.16 11.88
C ASP A 175 21.02 18.12 12.38
N GLN A 176 20.15 18.96 11.82
CA GLN A 176 18.74 19.06 12.20
C GLN A 176 17.88 19.28 10.95
N GLY A 177 16.97 18.33 10.66
CA GLY A 177 16.01 18.46 9.56
C GLY A 177 14.97 19.54 9.85
N ASP A 178 14.26 19.99 8.81
CA ASP A 178 13.20 21.01 8.89
C ASP A 178 13.61 22.32 9.60
N ALA A 179 14.91 22.61 9.67
CA ALA A 179 15.48 23.74 10.39
C ALA A 179 16.31 24.64 9.46
N VAL A 180 16.36 25.93 9.80
CA VAL A 180 17.18 26.92 9.09
C VAL A 180 18.67 26.63 9.36
N PRO A 181 19.57 26.77 8.36
CA PRO A 181 19.28 27.10 6.96
C PRO A 181 18.60 25.95 6.22
N PHE A 182 17.58 26.26 5.41
CA PHE A 182 16.95 25.27 4.52
C PHE A 182 17.84 24.97 3.31
N SER A 183 17.79 23.74 2.82
CA SER A 183 18.46 23.26 1.61
C SER A 183 18.00 24.02 0.36
N CYS A 184 18.87 24.04 -0.66
CA CYS A 184 18.61 24.62 -1.97
C CYS A 184 18.21 26.10 -1.96
N LEU A 185 18.64 26.88 -0.96
CA LEU A 185 18.54 28.34 -0.95
C LEU A 185 19.95 28.95 -0.92
N ASP A 186 20.14 30.02 -1.69
CA ASP A 186 21.38 30.80 -1.64
C ASP A 186 21.43 31.73 -0.41
N GLY A 187 22.53 32.47 -0.24
CA GLY A 187 22.70 33.41 0.88
C GLY A 187 21.69 34.57 0.92
N ASN A 188 20.88 34.76 -0.12
CA ASN A 188 19.80 35.74 -0.20
C ASN A 188 18.41 35.09 -0.07
N GLY A 189 18.35 33.79 0.22
CA GLY A 189 17.10 33.03 0.30
C GLY A 189 16.45 32.73 -1.05
N GLN A 190 17.19 32.81 -2.16
CA GLN A 190 16.66 32.46 -3.49
C GLN A 190 16.91 30.99 -3.82
N PRO A 191 16.00 30.31 -4.55
CA PRO A 191 16.19 28.93 -4.95
C PRO A 191 17.47 28.73 -5.78
N VAL A 192 18.29 27.76 -5.38
CA VAL A 192 19.47 27.34 -6.11
C VAL A 192 19.05 26.56 -7.35
N ARG A 193 19.62 26.93 -8.51
CA ARG A 193 19.39 26.23 -9.78
C ARG A 193 19.73 24.74 -9.65
N ASP A 194 18.86 23.88 -10.14
CA ASP A 194 18.99 22.43 -10.21
C ASP A 194 19.45 21.77 -8.90
N CYS A 195 18.88 22.24 -7.79
CA CYS A 195 18.98 21.65 -6.47
C CYS A 195 17.60 21.16 -6.06
N ILE A 196 17.49 19.90 -5.65
CA ILE A 196 16.23 19.26 -5.24
C ILE A 196 16.24 19.16 -3.71
N PRO A 197 15.40 19.95 -3.01
CA PRO A 197 15.45 20.04 -1.56
C PRO A 197 14.90 18.78 -0.87
N THR A 198 15.46 18.45 0.30
CA THR A 198 14.98 17.37 1.17
C THR A 198 15.35 17.71 2.62
N GLU A 199 14.59 18.61 3.24
CA GLU A 199 14.86 19.09 4.62
C GLU A 199 14.56 18.00 5.65
N GLY A 200 13.38 17.42 5.55
CA GLY A 200 12.84 16.47 6.50
C GLY A 200 13.09 15.04 6.08
N THR A 201 12.67 14.11 6.93
CA THR A 201 12.87 12.67 6.74
C THR A 201 11.82 12.02 5.84
N ALA A 202 10.89 12.80 5.28
CA ALA A 202 9.86 12.37 4.32
C ALA A 202 9.59 13.46 3.26
N HIS A 203 8.64 13.20 2.36
CA HIS A 203 8.24 14.05 1.23
C HIS A 203 9.41 14.38 0.28
N THR A 204 10.07 13.33 -0.18
CA THR A 204 11.38 13.43 -0.86
C THR A 204 11.23 13.38 -2.38
N ILE A 205 12.28 12.98 -3.10
CA ILE A 205 12.16 12.59 -4.50
C ILE A 205 11.63 11.16 -4.57
N ASP A 206 10.69 10.89 -5.46
CA ASP A 206 10.05 9.59 -5.53
C ASP A 206 10.12 8.97 -6.92
N MET A 207 9.03 9.03 -7.67
CA MET A 207 8.81 8.20 -8.84
C MET A 207 9.44 8.78 -10.11
N LEU A 208 9.94 7.89 -10.96
CA LEU A 208 10.39 8.18 -12.32
C LEU A 208 9.47 7.47 -13.30
N LYS A 209 8.95 8.18 -14.31
CA LYS A 209 8.13 7.55 -15.36
C LYS A 209 8.37 8.21 -16.70
N PHE A 210 8.45 7.39 -17.75
CA PHE A 210 8.49 7.89 -19.12
C PHE A 210 7.08 8.21 -19.61
N GLY A 211 6.92 9.41 -20.18
CA GLY A 211 5.72 9.76 -20.92
C GLY A 211 5.69 9.08 -22.30
N PRO A 212 4.52 9.05 -22.96
CA PRO A 212 4.37 8.48 -24.31
C PRO A 212 5.20 9.21 -25.39
N ASP A 213 5.66 10.43 -25.09
CA ASP A 213 6.54 11.25 -25.93
C ASP A 213 8.04 10.96 -25.73
N GLY A 214 8.38 10.05 -24.81
CA GLY A 214 9.76 9.71 -24.45
C GLY A 214 10.43 10.69 -23.49
N SER A 215 9.70 11.67 -22.95
CA SER A 215 10.18 12.53 -21.87
C SER A 215 10.22 11.77 -20.54
N LEU A 216 11.18 12.11 -19.67
CA LEU A 216 11.23 11.58 -18.31
C LEU A 216 10.52 12.53 -17.35
N TYR A 217 9.55 12.00 -16.61
CA TYR A 217 8.85 12.70 -15.54
C TYR A 217 9.42 12.29 -14.20
N VAL A 218 9.48 13.24 -13.26
CA VAL A 218 10.05 13.07 -11.92
C VAL A 218 9.08 13.66 -10.90
N SER A 219 8.70 12.92 -9.87
CA SER A 219 7.95 13.48 -8.74
C SER A 219 8.89 13.93 -7.62
N VAL A 220 8.59 15.09 -7.05
CA VAL A 220 9.37 15.73 -5.99
C VAL A 220 8.40 16.29 -4.95
N GLY A 221 8.47 15.79 -3.73
CA GLY A 221 7.75 16.33 -2.58
C GLY A 221 8.24 17.70 -2.15
N ASP A 222 7.51 18.30 -1.23
CA ASP A 222 7.76 19.64 -0.73
C ASP A 222 8.98 19.69 0.22
N GLY A 223 9.52 18.53 0.58
CA GLY A 223 10.78 18.32 1.26
C GLY A 223 10.74 18.63 2.75
N ILE A 224 9.58 18.85 3.37
CA ILE A 224 9.45 19.23 4.79
C ILE A 224 8.38 18.37 5.47
N VAL A 225 8.56 18.00 6.75
CA VAL A 225 7.61 17.09 7.45
C VAL A 225 6.72 17.82 8.45
N ASN A 226 6.91 19.12 8.66
CA ASN A 226 6.05 19.88 9.58
C ASN A 226 4.62 20.07 9.03
N SER A 227 3.67 20.23 9.94
CA SER A 227 2.24 20.38 9.64
C SER A 227 1.89 21.64 8.86
N LYS A 228 2.80 22.62 8.78
CA LYS A 228 2.58 23.83 7.98
C LYS A 228 2.88 23.60 6.50
N GLY A 229 3.67 22.60 6.13
CA GLY A 229 4.10 22.37 4.74
C GLY A 229 5.12 23.39 4.22
N ASN A 230 5.43 23.32 2.92
CA ASN A 230 6.43 24.19 2.29
C ASN A 230 5.83 25.13 1.23
N SER A 231 5.86 26.45 1.46
CA SER A 231 5.40 27.44 0.47
C SER A 231 6.18 27.38 -0.85
N ARG A 232 7.37 26.76 -0.88
CA ARG A 232 8.14 26.50 -2.11
C ARG A 232 7.43 25.57 -3.09
N ALA A 233 6.44 24.79 -2.65
CA ALA A 233 5.56 24.01 -3.53
C ALA A 233 4.88 24.88 -4.59
N LEU A 234 4.65 26.16 -4.28
CA LEU A 234 4.06 27.16 -5.17
C LEU A 234 5.07 28.06 -5.89
N ASP A 235 6.36 28.03 -5.51
CA ASP A 235 7.40 28.78 -6.22
C ASP A 235 7.88 27.97 -7.43
N ILE A 236 7.62 28.50 -8.63
CA ILE A 236 8.07 27.91 -9.90
C ILE A 236 9.59 27.88 -10.06
N ASN A 237 10.33 28.67 -9.28
CA ASN A 237 11.80 28.65 -9.28
C ASN A 237 12.39 27.62 -8.33
N SER A 238 11.58 27.03 -7.46
CA SER A 238 11.97 25.89 -6.62
C SER A 238 11.55 24.58 -7.30
N LEU A 239 12.30 23.51 -7.02
CA LEU A 239 11.94 22.15 -7.45
C LEU A 239 11.12 21.38 -6.40
N ALA A 240 10.87 21.95 -5.21
CA ALA A 240 10.06 21.32 -4.17
C ALA A 240 8.57 21.27 -4.56
N GLY A 241 7.87 20.16 -4.30
CA GLY A 241 6.42 20.02 -4.48
C GLY A 241 5.99 20.11 -5.94
N LYS A 242 6.66 19.36 -6.83
CA LYS A 242 6.53 19.43 -8.29
C LYS A 242 6.39 18.05 -8.95
N ILE A 243 5.76 18.04 -10.12
CA ILE A 243 6.11 17.09 -11.19
C ILE A 243 7.02 17.82 -12.18
N LEU A 244 8.19 17.25 -12.44
CA LEU A 244 9.12 17.73 -13.45
C LEU A 244 8.96 16.93 -14.74
N ARG A 245 9.25 17.56 -15.90
CA ARG A 245 9.35 16.89 -17.21
C ARG A 245 10.64 17.31 -17.89
N VAL A 246 11.57 16.38 -18.03
CA VAL A 246 12.95 16.65 -18.46
C VAL A 246 13.40 15.71 -19.56
N ASN A 247 14.39 16.17 -20.34
CA ASN A 247 15.07 15.35 -21.32
C ASN A 247 15.86 14.23 -20.60
N PRO A 248 15.62 12.95 -20.91
CA PRO A 248 16.26 11.83 -20.23
C PRO A 248 17.77 11.75 -20.47
N MET A 249 18.32 12.49 -21.43
CA MET A 249 19.75 12.47 -21.74
C MET A 249 20.51 13.62 -21.12
N THR A 250 19.89 14.80 -20.98
CA THR A 250 20.54 16.03 -20.53
C THR A 250 19.99 16.60 -19.24
N GLY A 251 18.76 16.24 -18.84
CA GLY A 251 18.10 16.82 -17.68
C GLY A 251 17.46 18.20 -17.91
N GLU A 252 17.53 18.68 -19.15
CA GLU A 252 16.98 19.96 -19.58
C GLU A 252 15.46 19.92 -19.62
N GLY A 253 14.83 21.04 -19.24
CA GLY A 253 13.42 21.28 -19.45
C GLY A 253 13.08 21.44 -20.94
N TYR A 254 11.92 20.95 -21.33
CA TYR A 254 11.47 21.10 -22.71
C TYR A 254 10.90 22.51 -22.95
N SER A 255 11.09 23.03 -24.16
CA SER A 255 10.45 24.30 -24.58
C SER A 255 8.92 24.26 -24.60
N SER A 256 8.33 23.06 -24.58
CA SER A 256 6.89 22.85 -24.44
C SER A 256 6.41 22.76 -22.98
N ASN A 257 7.30 22.85 -22.00
CA ASN A 257 6.89 22.94 -20.60
C ASN A 257 6.21 24.30 -20.32
N PRO A 258 5.21 24.33 -19.43
CA PRO A 258 4.34 25.49 -19.21
C PRO A 258 5.07 26.73 -18.68
N PHE A 259 6.19 26.55 -17.97
CA PHE A 259 6.94 27.63 -17.33
C PHE A 259 8.32 27.86 -17.96
N TYR A 260 8.52 27.40 -19.21
CA TYR A 260 9.76 27.58 -19.95
C TYR A 260 10.08 29.06 -20.18
N ASP A 261 11.28 29.49 -19.80
CA ASP A 261 11.70 30.90 -19.83
C ASP A 261 12.75 31.22 -20.91
N GLY A 262 13.09 30.25 -21.75
CA GLY A 262 14.16 30.38 -22.74
C GLY A 262 15.48 29.72 -22.32
N ASP A 263 15.72 29.52 -21.02
CA ASP A 263 16.84 28.73 -20.50
C ASP A 263 16.35 27.31 -20.13
N PRO A 264 16.71 26.28 -20.91
CA PRO A 264 16.29 24.91 -20.62
C PRO A 264 16.84 24.36 -19.30
N ASN A 265 17.82 25.02 -18.69
CA ASN A 265 18.41 24.59 -17.43
C ASN A 265 17.89 25.35 -16.21
N SER A 266 17.00 26.34 -16.38
CA SER A 266 16.35 27.00 -15.24
C SER A 266 15.39 26.03 -14.55
N ASN A 267 15.18 26.20 -13.23
CA ASN A 267 14.27 25.33 -12.47
C ASN A 267 12.86 25.34 -13.05
N ARG A 268 12.32 26.53 -13.32
CA ARG A 268 10.98 26.70 -13.91
C ARG A 268 10.81 26.00 -15.26
N SER A 269 11.85 25.99 -16.10
CA SER A 269 11.79 25.31 -17.40
C SER A 269 11.61 23.80 -17.27
N LYS A 270 11.94 23.19 -16.11
CA LYS A 270 11.73 21.77 -15.83
C LYS A 270 10.34 21.45 -15.26
N VAL A 271 9.63 22.44 -14.73
CA VAL A 271 8.35 22.23 -14.02
C VAL A 271 7.22 21.94 -15.02
N PHE A 272 6.52 20.83 -14.78
CA PHE A 272 5.32 20.43 -15.52
C PHE A 272 4.04 20.76 -14.73
N ALA A 273 4.02 20.45 -13.43
CA ALA A 273 2.94 20.77 -12.50
C ALA A 273 3.52 21.13 -11.13
N LEU A 274 2.74 21.86 -10.31
CA LEU A 274 3.18 22.37 -9.01
C LEU A 274 2.08 22.31 -7.94
N GLY A 275 2.43 22.68 -6.71
CA GLY A 275 1.50 22.77 -5.60
C GLY A 275 1.14 21.41 -5.01
N MET A 276 2.13 20.52 -4.88
CA MET A 276 1.98 19.18 -4.29
C MET A 276 2.72 19.09 -2.95
N ARG A 277 2.25 18.22 -2.06
CA ARG A 277 2.89 17.93 -0.77
C ARG A 277 3.88 16.79 -0.89
N ASN A 278 3.38 15.60 -1.17
CA ASN A 278 4.13 14.37 -1.30
C ASN A 278 3.55 13.53 -2.45
N PRO A 279 3.87 13.88 -3.71
CA PRO A 279 3.42 13.17 -4.90
C PRO A 279 4.16 11.84 -5.04
N PHE A 280 3.89 10.91 -4.12
CA PHE A 280 4.67 9.71 -3.89
C PHE A 280 4.67 8.79 -5.11
N ARG A 281 3.51 8.59 -5.76
CA ARG A 281 3.40 7.80 -7.00
C ARG A 281 2.46 8.45 -8.00
N PHE A 282 2.81 8.34 -9.28
CA PHE A 282 2.01 8.89 -10.36
C PHE A 282 2.06 8.06 -11.65
N THR A 283 1.11 8.31 -12.55
CA THR A 283 1.17 7.84 -13.93
C THR A 283 0.93 8.98 -14.91
N ILE A 284 1.26 8.75 -16.18
CA ILE A 284 0.89 9.63 -17.29
C ILE A 284 -0.16 8.89 -18.10
N ASP A 285 -1.34 9.48 -18.26
CA ASP A 285 -2.36 8.92 -19.15
C ASP A 285 -1.88 9.04 -20.61
N PRO A 286 -1.60 7.92 -21.30
CA PRO A 286 -1.06 7.97 -22.65
C PRO A 286 -2.07 8.49 -23.69
N ARG A 287 -3.35 8.60 -23.33
CA ARG A 287 -4.43 9.07 -24.22
C ARG A 287 -4.44 10.59 -24.35
N ASN A 288 -4.01 11.32 -23.32
CA ASN A 288 -4.12 12.79 -23.27
C ASN A 288 -2.88 13.51 -22.68
N GLY A 289 -1.91 12.77 -22.11
CA GLY A 289 -0.70 13.32 -21.52
C GLY A 289 -0.88 13.98 -20.15
N GLN A 290 -2.03 13.81 -19.50
CA GLN A 290 -2.26 14.28 -18.12
C GLN A 290 -1.53 13.38 -17.12
N VAL A 291 -1.06 13.98 -16.03
CA VAL A 291 -0.57 13.23 -14.87
C VAL A 291 -1.74 12.88 -13.96
N ILE A 292 -1.72 11.66 -13.41
CA ILE A 292 -2.60 11.22 -12.33
C ILE A 292 -1.69 10.86 -11.16
N VAL A 293 -1.84 11.56 -10.04
CA VAL A 293 -0.88 11.59 -8.93
C VAL A 293 -1.62 11.22 -7.65
N GLY A 294 -1.12 10.22 -6.93
CA GLY A 294 -1.45 10.09 -5.51
C GLY A 294 -0.55 11.04 -4.72
N ASP A 295 -1.17 12.07 -4.14
CA ASP A 295 -0.48 13.07 -3.31
C ASP A 295 -0.83 12.78 -1.86
N VAL A 296 0.15 12.32 -1.09
CA VAL A 296 -0.04 12.00 0.33
C VAL A 296 -0.21 13.31 1.07
N GLY A 297 -1.43 13.53 1.57
CA GLY A 297 -1.78 14.79 2.19
C GLY A 297 -1.31 14.86 3.64
N ASN A 298 -1.81 15.84 4.38
CA ASN A 298 -1.25 16.20 5.68
C ASN A 298 -1.98 15.49 6.82
N GLU A 299 -2.65 16.22 7.70
CA GLU A 299 -3.25 15.66 8.91
C GLU A 299 -4.69 15.15 8.67
N LYS A 300 -5.31 15.47 7.52
CA LYS A 300 -6.75 15.29 7.37
C LYS A 300 -7.19 14.66 6.07
N TRP A 301 -6.54 14.97 4.95
CA TRP A 301 -7.04 14.58 3.64
C TRP A 301 -5.98 13.91 2.81
N GLU A 302 -6.38 12.89 2.09
CA GLU A 302 -5.60 12.30 1.01
C GLU A 302 -6.16 12.72 -0.34
N GLU A 303 -5.31 12.77 -1.37
CA GLU A 303 -5.71 13.26 -2.69
C GLU A 303 -5.23 12.37 -3.84
N ILE A 304 -6.13 12.15 -4.80
CA ILE A 304 -5.79 11.76 -6.16
C ILE A 304 -5.99 12.98 -7.06
N ASN A 305 -4.89 13.46 -7.61
CA ASN A 305 -4.79 14.68 -8.40
C ASN A 305 -4.67 14.35 -9.90
N VAL A 306 -5.45 15.03 -10.76
CA VAL A 306 -5.37 14.88 -12.23
C VAL A 306 -5.13 16.24 -12.87
N GLY A 307 -4.08 16.36 -13.69
CA GLY A 307 -3.75 17.65 -14.29
C GLY A 307 -2.85 17.55 -15.53
N GLY A 308 -2.96 18.56 -16.39
CA GLY A 308 -2.08 18.74 -17.54
C GLY A 308 -0.90 19.68 -17.26
N PRO A 309 -0.17 20.11 -18.30
CA PRO A 309 0.89 21.09 -18.17
C PRO A 309 0.39 22.38 -17.51
N GLY A 310 1.00 22.77 -16.39
CA GLY A 310 0.73 24.00 -15.66
C GLY A 310 -0.29 23.86 -14.54
N ALA A 311 -0.82 22.65 -14.31
CA ALA A 311 -1.73 22.38 -13.19
C ALA A 311 -1.09 22.75 -11.85
N ASN A 312 -1.85 23.47 -11.03
CA ASN A 312 -1.45 23.92 -9.70
C ASN A 312 -2.42 23.33 -8.67
N PHE A 313 -1.97 22.33 -7.92
CA PHE A 313 -2.83 21.59 -6.98
C PHE A 313 -3.03 22.29 -5.62
N GLY A 314 -2.40 23.45 -5.43
CA GLY A 314 -2.76 24.37 -4.36
C GLY A 314 -2.02 24.17 -3.02
N TRP A 315 -1.31 23.06 -2.78
CA TRP A 315 -0.51 22.89 -1.56
C TRP A 315 0.58 23.96 -1.44
N PRO A 316 0.82 24.55 -0.26
CA PRO A 316 0.21 24.24 1.05
C PRO A 316 -1.05 25.05 1.39
N CYS A 317 -1.55 25.84 0.44
CA CYS A 317 -2.75 26.64 0.68
C CYS A 317 -4.02 25.79 0.72
N TYR A 318 -4.06 24.69 -0.02
CA TYR A 318 -5.19 23.77 -0.08
C TYR A 318 -4.77 22.35 0.27
N GLU A 319 -5.65 21.65 0.97
CA GLU A 319 -5.58 20.21 1.27
C GLU A 319 -7.01 19.66 1.21
N GLY A 320 -7.25 18.72 0.28
CA GLY A 320 -8.58 18.28 -0.09
C GLY A 320 -9.43 19.46 -0.61
N PRO A 321 -10.71 19.55 -0.20
CA PRO A 321 -11.57 20.65 -0.62
C PRO A 321 -11.38 21.93 0.21
N TYR A 322 -10.43 21.97 1.17
CA TYR A 322 -10.31 23.05 2.14
C TYR A 322 -9.03 23.86 1.99
N GLU A 323 -9.11 25.10 2.48
CA GLU A 323 -7.93 25.93 2.67
C GLU A 323 -7.20 25.48 3.96
N ALA A 324 -5.99 24.96 3.80
CA ALA A 324 -5.24 24.27 4.84
C ALA A 324 -4.27 25.19 5.61
N ALA A 325 -3.76 26.25 4.96
CA ALA A 325 -2.81 27.16 5.59
C ALA A 325 -2.96 28.62 5.12
N THR A 326 -2.56 29.54 6.01
CA THR A 326 -2.46 30.98 5.69
C THR A 326 -1.00 31.36 5.43
N TYR A 327 -0.49 31.12 4.23
CA TYR A 327 0.77 31.70 3.76
C TYR A 327 0.54 32.99 2.97
N ALA A 328 1.57 33.85 2.91
CA ALA A 328 1.52 35.09 2.12
C ALA A 328 1.29 34.86 0.61
N ASN A 329 1.69 33.69 0.08
CA ASN A 329 1.41 33.31 -1.31
C ASN A 329 0.00 32.72 -1.50
N CYS A 330 -0.73 32.36 -0.44
CA CYS A 330 -2.12 31.94 -0.55
C CYS A 330 -3.06 33.09 -0.91
N ASP A 331 -2.63 34.34 -0.68
CA ASP A 331 -3.38 35.53 -1.11
C ASP A 331 -3.59 35.58 -2.64
N ALA A 332 -2.71 34.97 -3.43
CA ALA A 332 -2.85 34.89 -4.89
C ALA A 332 -4.04 34.03 -5.32
N PHE A 333 -4.40 33.00 -4.54
CA PHE A 333 -5.62 32.22 -4.79
C PHE A 333 -6.86 32.99 -4.35
N ARG A 334 -6.82 33.64 -3.17
CA ARG A 334 -7.94 34.44 -2.64
C ARG A 334 -8.26 35.65 -3.53
N SER A 335 -7.25 36.25 -4.15
CA SER A 335 -7.40 37.37 -5.08
C SER A 335 -7.86 36.94 -6.48
N GLY A 336 -7.88 35.64 -6.76
CA GLY A 336 -8.20 35.08 -8.08
C GLY A 336 -7.09 35.25 -9.13
N GLU A 337 -5.87 35.61 -8.70
CA GLU A 337 -4.71 35.69 -9.60
C GLU A 337 -4.30 34.29 -10.10
N TRP A 338 -4.38 33.29 -9.23
CA TRP A 338 -4.10 31.89 -9.55
C TRP A 338 -5.35 31.01 -9.40
N THR A 339 -5.41 29.94 -10.17
CA THR A 339 -6.48 28.93 -10.11
C THR A 339 -5.95 27.62 -9.52
N VAL A 340 -6.69 27.04 -8.58
CA VAL A 340 -6.42 25.70 -8.05
C VAL A 340 -7.03 24.66 -8.99
N THR A 341 -6.24 23.64 -9.33
CA THR A 341 -6.74 22.39 -9.91
C THR A 341 -7.08 21.48 -8.75
N HIS A 342 -8.37 21.37 -8.40
CA HIS A 342 -8.79 20.51 -7.30
C HIS A 342 -8.59 19.03 -7.62
N ALA A 343 -8.34 18.24 -6.57
CA ALA A 343 -8.26 16.79 -6.65
C ALA A 343 -9.52 16.20 -7.30
N VAL A 344 -9.34 15.16 -8.12
CA VAL A 344 -10.48 14.42 -8.70
C VAL A 344 -11.15 13.53 -7.68
N HIS A 345 -10.38 13.12 -6.66
CA HIS A 345 -10.85 12.36 -5.52
C HIS A 345 -10.04 12.77 -4.30
N SER A 346 -10.74 13.07 -3.21
CA SER A 346 -10.14 13.32 -1.89
C SER A 346 -10.92 12.56 -0.84
N TYR A 347 -10.26 12.08 0.20
CA TYR A 347 -10.91 11.37 1.29
C TYR A 347 -10.29 11.70 2.65
N PRO A 348 -11.10 11.76 3.73
CA PRO A 348 -10.59 12.11 5.03
C PRO A 348 -9.91 10.92 5.71
N HIS A 349 -9.01 11.22 6.64
CA HIS A 349 -8.34 10.18 7.43
C HIS A 349 -9.25 9.45 8.43
N THR A 350 -10.48 9.93 8.60
CA THR A 350 -11.50 9.36 9.51
C THR A 350 -12.31 8.22 8.90
N LEU A 351 -12.09 7.87 7.63
CA LEU A 351 -12.79 6.76 7.00
C LEU A 351 -12.30 5.43 7.56
N GLU A 352 -13.24 4.53 7.85
CA GLU A 352 -12.97 3.16 8.32
C GLU A 352 -12.98 2.13 7.16
N PRO A 353 -12.02 1.19 7.09
CA PRO A 353 -10.82 1.10 7.94
C PRO A 353 -9.91 2.32 7.76
N GLN A 354 -9.23 2.76 8.83
CA GLN A 354 -8.44 3.99 8.86
C GLN A 354 -7.64 4.19 7.57
N ARG A 355 -8.03 5.20 6.79
CA ARG A 355 -7.32 5.59 5.55
C ARG A 355 -6.40 6.77 5.85
N GLY A 356 -5.27 6.90 5.18
CA GLY A 356 -4.35 8.00 5.53
C GLY A 356 -3.10 8.12 4.69
N SER A 357 -3.01 7.43 3.56
CA SER A 357 -1.86 7.56 2.66
C SER A 357 -2.20 7.07 1.26
N ALA A 358 -2.54 8.00 0.35
CA ALA A 358 -2.86 7.72 -1.04
C ALA A 358 -1.61 7.39 -1.87
N ILE A 359 -1.32 6.11 -2.00
CA ILE A 359 -0.30 5.59 -2.90
C ILE A 359 -0.87 5.48 -4.31
N GLY A 360 -0.52 6.45 -5.15
CA GLY A 360 -0.89 6.42 -6.56
C GLY A 360 -0.41 5.15 -7.29
N GLY A 361 -1.16 4.71 -8.29
CA GLY A 361 -0.81 3.54 -9.09
C GLY A 361 -0.82 3.83 -10.58
N ASP A 362 -1.50 2.97 -11.34
CA ASP A 362 -1.48 3.03 -12.81
C ASP A 362 -2.87 2.81 -13.42
N LEU A 363 -3.01 3.23 -14.68
CA LEU A 363 -4.19 2.99 -15.49
C LEU A 363 -4.16 1.58 -16.08
N TYR A 364 -5.21 0.81 -15.84
CA TYR A 364 -5.39 -0.46 -16.53
C TYR A 364 -5.99 -0.24 -17.93
N LEU A 365 -5.15 -0.20 -18.96
CA LEU A 365 -5.60 -0.07 -20.36
C LEU A 365 -5.72 -1.43 -21.08
N GLY A 366 -5.48 -2.52 -20.35
CA GLY A 366 -5.56 -3.87 -20.86
C GLY A 366 -7.00 -4.32 -21.18
N ARG A 367 -7.13 -5.54 -21.70
CA ARG A 367 -8.43 -6.12 -22.08
C ARG A 367 -8.78 -7.39 -21.34
N SER A 368 -7.83 -8.00 -20.64
CA SER A 368 -8.02 -9.26 -19.92
C SER A 368 -8.87 -9.09 -18.66
N PHE A 369 -8.81 -7.95 -17.98
CA PHE A 369 -9.73 -7.67 -16.88
C PHE A 369 -11.15 -7.40 -17.42
N PRO A 370 -12.19 -7.64 -16.60
CA PRO A 370 -13.55 -7.26 -16.91
C PRO A 370 -13.69 -5.79 -17.36
N ALA A 371 -14.72 -5.50 -18.15
CA ALA A 371 -14.92 -4.19 -18.76
C ALA A 371 -14.90 -3.02 -17.76
N LEU A 372 -15.40 -3.25 -16.54
CA LEU A 372 -15.39 -2.31 -15.42
C LEU A 372 -13.99 -1.70 -15.14
N TYR A 373 -12.93 -2.48 -15.27
CA TYR A 373 -11.56 -2.04 -14.94
C TYR A 373 -10.84 -1.38 -16.11
N ARG A 374 -11.42 -1.37 -17.31
CA ARG A 374 -10.76 -0.85 -18.51
C ARG A 374 -10.75 0.68 -18.48
N GLY A 375 -9.56 1.26 -18.39
CA GLY A 375 -9.37 2.70 -18.20
C GLY A 375 -9.48 3.14 -16.75
N ALA A 376 -9.64 2.21 -15.80
CA ALA A 376 -9.64 2.52 -14.38
C ALA A 376 -8.22 2.83 -13.89
N TYR A 377 -8.12 3.75 -12.94
CA TYR A 377 -6.87 4.08 -12.25
C TYR A 377 -6.82 3.38 -10.91
N PHE A 378 -5.87 2.48 -10.72
CA PHE A 378 -5.69 1.78 -9.45
C PHE A 378 -4.80 2.59 -8.53
N TYR A 379 -5.14 2.62 -7.24
CA TYR A 379 -4.35 3.25 -6.19
C TYR A 379 -4.51 2.46 -4.89
N HIS A 380 -3.58 2.61 -3.97
CA HIS A 380 -3.60 1.92 -2.69
C HIS A 380 -3.69 2.94 -1.56
N ASP A 381 -4.48 2.64 -0.53
CA ASP A 381 -4.31 3.32 0.75
C ASP A 381 -3.40 2.48 1.65
N PHE A 382 -2.24 3.03 1.98
CA PHE A 382 -1.20 2.31 2.72
C PHE A 382 -1.64 1.93 4.14
N ASN A 383 -2.33 2.84 4.84
CA ASN A 383 -2.77 2.65 6.22
C ASN A 383 -3.92 1.65 6.30
N GLY A 384 -4.93 1.80 5.42
CA GLY A 384 -6.10 0.94 5.42
C GLY A 384 -5.85 -0.45 4.84
N GLY A 385 -4.70 -0.69 4.19
CA GLY A 385 -4.37 -1.98 3.59
C GLY A 385 -5.34 -2.36 2.45
N VAL A 386 -5.88 -1.35 1.75
CA VAL A 386 -6.88 -1.52 0.68
C VAL A 386 -6.36 -1.07 -0.67
N LEU A 387 -6.56 -1.88 -1.69
CA LEU A 387 -6.31 -1.55 -3.09
C LEU A 387 -7.64 -1.11 -3.70
N ASN A 388 -7.69 0.11 -4.24
CA ASN A 388 -8.88 0.75 -4.79
C ASN A 388 -8.69 1.05 -6.28
N PHE A 389 -9.77 1.44 -6.95
CA PHE A 389 -9.73 1.94 -8.31
C PHE A 389 -10.76 3.05 -8.58
N LEU A 390 -10.32 4.05 -9.32
CA LEU A 390 -11.15 5.13 -9.82
C LEU A 390 -11.66 4.79 -11.23
N THR A 391 -12.97 4.90 -11.45
CA THR A 391 -13.56 4.96 -12.78
C THR A 391 -13.92 6.40 -13.13
N PHE A 392 -13.52 6.86 -14.30
CA PHE A 392 -13.72 8.25 -14.73
C PHE A 392 -14.99 8.41 -15.57
N ASN A 393 -15.80 9.39 -15.19
CA ASN A 393 -16.93 9.85 -15.96
C ASN A 393 -16.48 10.77 -17.10
N ARG A 394 -17.37 10.99 -18.08
CA ARG A 394 -17.09 11.82 -19.24
C ARG A 394 -16.85 13.30 -18.91
N ASP A 395 -17.37 13.77 -17.78
CA ASP A 395 -17.20 15.14 -17.28
C ASP A 395 -15.89 15.34 -16.49
N GLY A 396 -15.11 14.28 -16.29
CA GLY A 396 -13.84 14.32 -15.56
C GLY A 396 -13.96 13.99 -14.07
N SER A 397 -15.19 13.82 -13.54
CA SER A 397 -15.37 13.29 -12.19
C SER A 397 -14.96 11.82 -12.11
N ALA A 398 -14.62 11.34 -10.91
CA ALA A 398 -14.26 9.95 -10.67
C ALA A 398 -15.11 9.31 -9.58
N VAL A 399 -15.36 8.02 -9.72
CA VAL A 399 -16.01 7.18 -8.71
C VAL A 399 -14.95 6.26 -8.11
N ASP A 400 -14.78 6.33 -6.79
CA ASP A 400 -13.93 5.41 -6.03
C ASP A 400 -14.65 4.09 -5.73
N ASN A 401 -13.91 3.00 -5.88
CA ASN A 401 -14.35 1.63 -5.69
C ASN A 401 -13.24 0.80 -5.05
N GLU A 402 -13.59 -0.03 -4.08
CA GLU A 402 -12.67 -1.00 -3.51
C GLU A 402 -12.40 -2.14 -4.51
N PHE A 403 -11.13 -2.47 -4.72
CA PHE A 403 -10.72 -3.65 -5.49
C PHE A 403 -10.35 -4.80 -4.58
N ALA A 404 -9.47 -4.60 -3.59
CA ALA A 404 -9.02 -5.67 -2.72
C ALA A 404 -8.69 -5.17 -1.31
N THR A 405 -8.80 -6.06 -0.33
CA THR A 405 -8.44 -5.80 1.08
C THR A 405 -7.35 -6.74 1.55
N ASN A 406 -6.80 -6.51 2.75
CA ASN A 406 -5.68 -7.28 3.29
C ASN A 406 -4.47 -7.25 2.34
N VAL A 407 -4.14 -6.05 1.82
CA VAL A 407 -3.06 -5.80 0.87
C VAL A 407 -2.00 -4.92 1.54
N PRO A 408 -1.19 -5.43 2.49
CA PRO A 408 -0.34 -4.57 3.30
C PRO A 408 0.82 -3.96 2.49
N GLY A 409 1.01 -2.65 2.64
CA GLY A 409 2.26 -1.97 2.33
C GLY A 409 2.60 -1.84 0.86
N ILE A 410 1.60 -1.70 -0.02
CA ILE A 410 1.87 -1.52 -1.45
C ILE A 410 2.42 -0.12 -1.68
N VAL A 411 3.63 -0.05 -2.23
CA VAL A 411 4.32 1.22 -2.52
C VAL A 411 4.46 1.49 -4.01
N GLN A 412 4.10 0.54 -4.89
CA GLN A 412 3.99 0.78 -6.32
C GLN A 412 3.00 -0.19 -6.96
N ILE A 413 2.13 0.33 -7.82
CA ILE A 413 1.25 -0.44 -8.71
C ILE A 413 1.65 -0.12 -10.15
N THR A 414 1.75 -1.14 -11.00
CA THR A 414 2.08 -0.97 -12.43
C THR A 414 1.21 -1.91 -13.27
N ALA A 415 0.51 -1.36 -14.25
CA ALA A 415 -0.23 -2.16 -15.22
C ALA A 415 0.70 -2.58 -16.37
N ALA A 416 0.89 -3.87 -16.57
CA ALA A 416 1.74 -4.42 -17.62
C ALA A 416 1.24 -5.81 -18.03
N ASP A 417 1.45 -6.18 -19.30
CA ASP A 417 1.10 -7.51 -19.84
C ASP A 417 -0.32 -7.97 -19.49
N ASP A 418 -1.29 -7.05 -19.61
CA ASP A 418 -2.71 -7.27 -19.30
C ASP A 418 -3.00 -7.66 -17.82
N ALA A 419 -2.05 -7.42 -16.90
CA ALA A 419 -2.13 -7.66 -15.47
C ALA A 419 -1.78 -6.40 -14.64
N LEU A 420 -1.97 -6.48 -13.33
CA LEU A 420 -1.42 -5.52 -12.38
C LEU A 420 -0.24 -6.15 -11.65
N TYR A 421 0.86 -5.41 -11.50
CA TYR A 421 1.99 -5.76 -10.66
C TYR A 421 2.00 -4.83 -9.47
N VAL A 422 2.06 -5.38 -8.26
CA VAL A 422 2.05 -4.62 -7.02
C VAL A 422 3.30 -4.96 -6.20
N LEU A 423 4.04 -3.94 -5.78
CA LEU A 423 5.23 -4.05 -4.95
C LEU A 423 4.85 -3.75 -3.51
N SER A 424 5.03 -4.70 -2.59
CA SER A 424 4.87 -4.47 -1.16
C SER A 424 6.23 -4.27 -0.50
N VAL A 425 6.42 -3.13 0.14
CA VAL A 425 7.61 -2.85 0.97
C VAL A 425 7.61 -3.72 2.22
N ILE A 426 6.40 -3.98 2.75
CA ILE A 426 6.13 -4.75 3.97
C ILE A 426 6.42 -6.23 3.74
N LEU A 427 5.82 -6.81 2.69
CA LEU A 427 5.97 -8.23 2.39
C LEU A 427 7.27 -8.56 1.63
N GLY A 428 8.04 -7.54 1.22
CA GLY A 428 9.34 -7.72 0.56
C GLY A 428 9.26 -8.44 -0.78
N GLY A 429 8.27 -8.10 -1.61
CA GLY A 429 7.98 -8.83 -2.85
C GLY A 429 7.22 -8.04 -3.92
N ILE A 430 7.12 -8.63 -5.11
CA ILE A 430 6.26 -8.19 -6.20
C ILE A 430 5.23 -9.29 -6.47
N TRP A 431 3.95 -8.94 -6.48
CA TRP A 431 2.86 -9.83 -6.87
C TRP A 431 2.27 -9.41 -8.21
N ARG A 432 1.90 -10.38 -9.03
CA ARG A 432 1.10 -10.18 -10.24
C ARG A 432 -0.34 -10.57 -9.94
N ILE A 433 -1.26 -9.65 -10.18
CA ILE A 433 -2.71 -9.84 -10.10
C ILE A 433 -3.25 -9.95 -11.52
N ARG A 434 -3.91 -11.07 -11.83
CA ARG A 434 -4.48 -11.35 -13.15
C ARG A 434 -5.91 -11.86 -13.05
N TYR A 435 -6.70 -11.61 -14.09
CA TYR A 435 -8.04 -12.13 -14.21
C TYR A 435 -8.03 -13.53 -14.87
N VAL A 436 -8.79 -14.46 -14.29
CA VAL A 436 -9.01 -15.84 -14.69
C VAL A 436 -10.52 -16.02 -14.88
N PRO A 437 -11.00 -15.95 -16.14
CA PRO A 437 -12.41 -16.11 -16.45
C PRO A 437 -12.95 -17.45 -15.92
N GLY A 438 -14.09 -17.42 -15.22
CA GLY A 438 -14.73 -18.62 -14.68
C GLY A 438 -14.34 -18.97 -13.24
N GLY A 439 -13.37 -18.27 -12.63
CA GLY A 439 -13.18 -18.29 -11.19
C GLY A 439 -12.28 -19.39 -10.63
N ASN A 440 -12.02 -20.48 -11.37
CA ASN A 440 -11.17 -21.57 -10.88
C ASN A 440 -9.73 -21.09 -10.67
N LYS A 441 -9.30 -21.01 -9.41
CA LYS A 441 -7.96 -20.55 -9.01
C LYS A 441 -7.04 -21.76 -8.92
N PRO A 442 -5.74 -21.65 -9.26
CA PRO A 442 -4.82 -22.74 -8.99
C PRO A 442 -4.77 -23.01 -7.47
N PRO A 443 -4.53 -24.26 -7.06
CA PRO A 443 -4.35 -24.58 -5.65
C PRO A 443 -3.09 -23.89 -5.11
N THR A 444 -2.93 -23.79 -3.79
CA THR A 444 -1.69 -23.39 -3.12
C THR A 444 -1.06 -24.61 -2.47
N ALA A 445 0.12 -25.01 -2.95
CA ALA A 445 0.93 -26.03 -2.29
C ALA A 445 1.53 -25.46 -1.00
N ALA A 446 1.50 -26.23 0.08
CA ALA A 446 2.24 -25.93 1.29
C ALA A 446 2.81 -27.23 1.87
N ALA A 447 4.11 -27.39 1.68
CA ALA A 447 4.88 -28.54 2.12
C ALA A 447 5.35 -28.33 3.57
N ALA A 448 5.28 -29.39 4.37
CA ALA A 448 5.87 -29.42 5.70
C ALA A 448 6.53 -30.78 5.93
N ALA A 449 7.56 -30.79 6.76
CA ALA A 449 8.31 -31.99 7.13
C ALA A 449 8.67 -31.96 8.62
N ASP A 450 8.75 -33.13 9.24
CA ASP A 450 9.24 -33.32 10.61
C ASP A 450 9.95 -34.67 10.73
N PRO A 451 11.24 -34.71 11.11
CA PRO A 451 12.14 -33.56 11.29
C PRO A 451 12.65 -33.00 9.95
N THR A 452 13.14 -31.74 9.93
CA THR A 452 13.80 -31.14 8.75
C THR A 452 15.30 -31.42 8.67
N GLY A 453 15.86 -32.07 9.69
CA GLY A 453 17.24 -32.51 9.70
C GLY A 453 17.55 -33.46 10.86
N GLY A 454 18.68 -34.16 10.76
CA GLY A 454 19.12 -35.13 11.76
C GLY A 454 20.03 -36.20 11.15
N LYS A 455 20.55 -37.11 11.97
CA LYS A 455 21.54 -38.11 11.52
C LYS A 455 20.92 -39.17 10.61
N ALA A 456 21.67 -39.61 9.59
CA ALA A 456 21.29 -40.78 8.81
C ALA A 456 21.33 -42.08 9.65
N PRO A 457 20.37 -43.01 9.46
CA PRO A 457 19.17 -42.85 8.64
C PRO A 457 18.16 -41.91 9.29
N LEU A 458 17.60 -40.98 8.51
CA LEU A 458 16.62 -40.01 8.96
C LEU A 458 15.24 -40.34 8.39
N ASP A 459 14.33 -40.79 9.24
CA ASP A 459 12.92 -40.97 8.89
C ASP A 459 12.20 -39.62 8.99
N VAL A 460 11.67 -39.13 7.87
CA VAL A 460 10.96 -37.85 7.78
C VAL A 460 9.48 -38.08 7.45
N SER A 461 8.61 -37.45 8.23
CA SER A 461 7.18 -37.39 7.95
C SER A 461 6.83 -36.12 7.19
N PHE A 462 6.20 -36.25 6.02
CA PHE A 462 5.77 -35.12 5.20
C PHE A 462 4.29 -34.87 5.33
N SER A 463 3.91 -33.60 5.20
CA SER A 463 2.54 -33.15 5.33
C SER A 463 2.19 -32.13 4.27
N SER A 464 1.08 -32.36 3.57
CA SER A 464 0.44 -31.38 2.68
C SER A 464 -0.75 -30.69 3.36
N ARG A 465 -0.92 -30.85 4.68
CA ARG A 465 -2.12 -30.41 5.42
C ARG A 465 -2.45 -28.93 5.27
N ARG A 466 -1.44 -28.09 5.02
CA ARG A 466 -1.62 -26.64 4.83
C ARG A 466 -1.89 -26.26 3.37
N SER A 467 -1.83 -27.21 2.45
CA SER A 467 -2.18 -26.97 1.05
C SER A 467 -3.68 -26.70 0.96
N THR A 468 -4.04 -25.68 0.22
CA THR A 468 -5.43 -25.24 0.07
C THR A 468 -5.77 -25.10 -1.40
N ASP A 469 -7.04 -25.25 -1.70
CA ASP A 469 -7.60 -24.84 -2.98
C ASP A 469 -8.77 -23.92 -2.64
N PRO A 470 -8.87 -22.71 -3.22
CA PRO A 470 -9.96 -21.79 -2.92
C PRO A 470 -11.34 -22.42 -3.16
N GLU A 471 -11.44 -23.34 -4.12
CA GLU A 471 -12.65 -24.11 -4.43
C GLU A 471 -12.71 -25.49 -3.72
N ASN A 472 -11.77 -25.77 -2.80
CA ASN A 472 -11.60 -27.04 -2.07
C ASN A 472 -11.54 -28.28 -2.96
N SER A 473 -10.85 -28.17 -4.09
CA SER A 473 -10.87 -29.16 -5.17
C SER A 473 -9.53 -29.86 -5.42
N ILE A 474 -8.58 -29.87 -4.48
CA ILE A 474 -7.33 -30.65 -4.63
C ILE A 474 -7.67 -32.13 -4.86
N VAL A 475 -7.31 -32.66 -6.04
CA VAL A 475 -7.56 -34.04 -6.45
C VAL A 475 -6.30 -34.91 -6.53
N ALA A 476 -5.11 -34.30 -6.58
CA ALA A 476 -3.86 -35.06 -6.66
C ALA A 476 -2.69 -34.38 -5.92
N TYR A 477 -1.75 -35.22 -5.47
CA TYR A 477 -0.50 -34.85 -4.82
C TYR A 477 0.66 -35.59 -5.51
N LEU A 478 1.82 -34.95 -5.60
CA LEU A 478 3.07 -35.54 -6.03
C LEU A 478 4.21 -34.96 -5.18
N TRP A 479 4.88 -35.81 -4.43
CA TRP A 479 6.11 -35.52 -3.72
C TRP A 479 7.30 -36.06 -4.52
N ASP A 480 8.32 -35.22 -4.72
CA ASP A 480 9.65 -35.59 -5.18
C ASP A 480 10.62 -35.37 -4.01
N PHE A 481 11.27 -36.43 -3.53
CA PHE A 481 12.10 -36.37 -2.32
C PHE A 481 13.52 -35.86 -2.56
N GLY A 482 13.89 -35.57 -3.81
CA GLY A 482 15.20 -35.02 -4.17
C GLY A 482 16.34 -36.04 -4.23
N ASP A 483 16.06 -37.32 -3.95
CA ASP A 483 17.00 -38.45 -4.04
C ASP A 483 16.67 -39.43 -5.19
N GLY A 484 15.66 -39.09 -5.99
CA GLY A 484 15.16 -39.89 -7.12
C GLY A 484 13.90 -40.70 -6.80
N GLU A 485 13.44 -40.72 -5.54
CA GLU A 485 12.16 -41.33 -5.18
C GLU A 485 11.00 -40.31 -5.14
N THR A 486 9.77 -40.81 -5.33
CA THR A 486 8.56 -39.98 -5.38
C THR A 486 7.37 -40.65 -4.68
N SER A 487 6.35 -39.88 -4.31
CA SER A 487 5.10 -40.42 -3.74
C SER A 487 3.87 -39.62 -4.19
N SER A 488 2.73 -40.30 -4.38
CA SER A 488 1.45 -39.66 -4.67
C SER A 488 0.52 -39.57 -3.45
N ALA A 489 0.99 -39.96 -2.27
CA ALA A 489 0.22 -39.85 -1.03
C ALA A 489 0.19 -38.38 -0.57
N ALA A 490 -0.91 -37.94 0.06
CA ALA A 490 -1.00 -36.57 0.58
C ALA A 490 0.03 -36.31 1.70
N ASN A 491 0.25 -37.29 2.59
CA ASN A 491 1.17 -37.18 3.73
C ASN A 491 2.05 -38.44 3.80
N PRO A 492 3.09 -38.56 2.97
CA PRO A 492 3.98 -39.72 2.97
C PRO A 492 5.02 -39.65 4.08
N THR A 493 5.70 -40.77 4.31
CA THR A 493 6.96 -40.84 5.07
C THR A 493 8.06 -41.27 4.13
N HIS A 494 9.26 -40.75 4.30
CA HIS A 494 10.45 -41.12 3.50
C HIS A 494 11.68 -41.25 4.41
N ALA A 495 12.57 -42.18 4.08
CA ALA A 495 13.77 -42.46 4.86
C ALA A 495 15.02 -42.09 4.04
N TYR A 496 15.83 -41.18 4.57
CA TYR A 496 17.10 -40.80 3.95
C TYR A 496 18.27 -41.54 4.59
N GLU A 497 18.92 -42.40 3.81
CA GLU A 497 20.00 -43.30 4.27
C GLU A 497 21.39 -42.66 4.21
N GLU A 498 21.58 -41.63 3.39
CA GLU A 498 22.87 -40.98 3.16
C GLU A 498 22.85 -39.52 3.64
N ASN A 499 23.96 -39.08 4.22
CA ASN A 499 24.14 -37.67 4.57
C ASN A 499 24.10 -36.80 3.31
N GLY A 500 23.38 -35.68 3.38
CA GLY A 500 23.18 -34.80 2.24
C GLY A 500 22.10 -33.76 2.53
N VAL A 501 21.96 -32.80 1.63
CA VAL A 501 20.85 -31.84 1.62
C VAL A 501 19.95 -32.19 0.43
N TYR A 502 18.69 -32.51 0.71
CA TYR A 502 17.71 -32.94 -0.29
C TYR A 502 16.66 -31.85 -0.49
N ALA A 503 16.47 -31.40 -1.73
CA ALA A 503 15.41 -30.47 -2.10
C ALA A 503 14.13 -31.25 -2.40
N VAL A 504 13.17 -31.21 -1.49
CA VAL A 504 11.88 -31.91 -1.58
C VAL A 504 10.84 -30.99 -2.19
N VAL A 505 10.13 -31.47 -3.22
CA VAL A 505 9.09 -30.70 -3.92
C VAL A 505 7.73 -31.38 -3.74
N LEU A 506 6.76 -30.66 -3.18
CA LEU A 506 5.34 -31.02 -3.24
C LEU A 506 4.70 -30.35 -4.45
N THR A 507 3.94 -31.08 -5.25
CA THR A 507 3.03 -30.55 -6.27
C THR A 507 1.60 -30.99 -5.96
N VAL A 508 0.68 -30.05 -5.91
CA VAL A 508 -0.77 -30.30 -5.75
C VAL A 508 -1.51 -29.95 -7.03
N THR A 509 -2.55 -30.71 -7.37
CA THR A 509 -3.40 -30.50 -8.56
C THR A 509 -4.86 -30.39 -8.17
N ASP A 510 -5.57 -29.42 -8.74
CA ASP A 510 -7.01 -29.22 -8.54
C ASP A 510 -7.87 -30.02 -9.54
N SER A 511 -9.19 -29.95 -9.37
CA SER A 511 -10.15 -30.66 -10.23
C SER A 511 -10.22 -30.15 -11.68
N ALA A 512 -9.73 -28.93 -11.94
CA ALA A 512 -9.62 -28.35 -13.27
C ALA A 512 -8.27 -28.64 -13.95
N GLY A 513 -7.35 -29.31 -13.25
CA GLY A 513 -6.02 -29.65 -13.73
C GLY A 513 -4.98 -28.54 -13.57
N LEU A 514 -5.26 -27.48 -12.80
CA LEU A 514 -4.25 -26.50 -12.41
C LEU A 514 -3.39 -27.06 -11.28
N THR A 515 -2.13 -26.64 -11.26
CA THR A 515 -1.12 -27.15 -10.31
C THR A 515 -0.41 -26.03 -9.59
N SER A 516 0.02 -26.29 -8.36
CA SER A 516 1.00 -25.48 -7.62
C SER A 516 2.04 -26.39 -7.00
N SER A 517 3.24 -25.86 -6.79
CA SER A 517 4.32 -26.57 -6.12
C SER A 517 4.95 -25.75 -4.99
N ASP A 518 5.48 -26.42 -3.98
CA ASP A 518 6.23 -25.85 -2.86
C ASP A 518 7.46 -26.73 -2.57
N THR A 519 8.57 -26.11 -2.17
CA THR A 519 9.87 -26.78 -2.00
C THR A 519 10.43 -26.55 -0.59
N LEU A 520 10.93 -27.61 0.04
CA LEU A 520 11.64 -27.54 1.33
C LEU A 520 12.94 -28.34 1.30
N GLU A 521 13.89 -28.01 2.17
CA GLU A 521 15.17 -28.73 2.29
C GLU A 521 15.16 -29.67 3.50
N ILE A 522 15.69 -30.88 3.33
CA ILE A 522 15.97 -31.84 4.41
C ILE A 522 17.48 -32.02 4.54
N ALA A 523 18.04 -31.67 5.70
CA ALA A 523 19.47 -31.76 6.00
C ALA A 523 19.80 -33.02 6.80
N VAL A 524 20.31 -34.05 6.12
CA VAL A 524 20.66 -35.33 6.72
C VAL A 524 22.13 -35.31 7.12
N GLY A 525 22.38 -35.39 8.43
CA GLY A 525 23.70 -35.41 9.05
C GLY A 525 23.99 -34.27 10.04
N SER A 526 23.05 -33.33 10.29
CA SER A 526 23.23 -32.14 11.13
C SER A 526 21.93 -31.76 11.89
N GLU A 527 22.03 -31.07 13.05
CA GLU A 527 20.90 -30.56 13.86
C GLU A 527 20.80 -29.02 13.78
N PRO A 528 19.61 -28.39 13.84
CA PRO A 528 19.47 -26.92 13.72
C PRO A 528 20.00 -26.16 14.95
N PRO A 529 20.38 -24.88 14.79
CA PRO A 529 20.84 -24.05 15.90
C PRO A 529 19.69 -23.64 16.83
N VAL A 530 20.02 -23.11 18.01
CA VAL A 530 19.08 -22.52 18.97
C VAL A 530 19.41 -21.04 19.17
N ALA A 531 18.46 -20.14 18.87
CA ALA A 531 18.57 -18.71 19.10
C ALA A 531 18.00 -18.31 20.46
N ARG A 532 18.61 -17.32 21.12
CA ARG A 532 18.09 -16.80 22.40
C ARG A 532 18.42 -15.33 22.63
N ILE A 533 17.40 -14.55 22.93
CA ILE A 533 17.54 -13.17 23.40
C ILE A 533 17.79 -13.17 24.91
N LEU A 534 18.87 -12.49 25.33
CA LEU A 534 19.27 -12.36 26.73
C LEU A 534 18.83 -11.01 27.33
N ALA A 535 18.73 -9.98 26.51
CA ALA A 535 18.20 -8.66 26.85
C ALA A 535 17.87 -7.88 25.55
N PRO A 536 16.89 -6.94 25.57
CA PRO A 536 15.95 -6.68 26.66
C PRO A 536 14.99 -7.86 26.87
N GLY A 537 14.33 -7.90 28.03
CA GLY A 537 13.28 -8.88 28.27
C GLY A 537 11.96 -8.46 27.63
N ASP A 538 11.09 -9.42 27.35
CA ASP A 538 9.75 -9.17 26.82
C ASP A 538 8.93 -8.23 27.72
N GLY A 539 8.31 -7.22 27.11
CA GLY A 539 7.54 -6.16 27.75
C GLY A 539 8.37 -5.07 28.44
N ALA A 540 9.69 -5.01 28.25
CA ALA A 540 10.53 -3.96 28.84
C ALA A 540 10.08 -2.55 28.42
N LYS A 541 10.14 -1.58 29.35
CA LYS A 541 9.69 -0.20 29.11
C LYS A 541 10.84 0.81 29.16
N PHE A 542 10.98 1.64 28.14
CA PHE A 542 12.04 2.66 28.02
C PHE A 542 11.48 4.04 27.71
N ARG A 543 12.27 5.09 27.95
CA ARG A 543 11.91 6.46 27.55
C ARG A 543 12.19 6.65 26.06
N ILE A 544 11.41 7.54 25.44
CA ILE A 544 11.74 8.03 24.11
C ILE A 544 13.11 8.73 24.16
N GLY A 545 13.94 8.47 23.16
CA GLY A 545 15.33 8.91 23.06
C GLY A 545 16.33 8.10 23.90
N GLU A 546 15.88 7.15 24.73
CA GLU A 546 16.77 6.30 25.53
C GLU A 546 17.50 5.28 24.66
N THR A 547 18.83 5.16 24.85
CA THR A 547 19.62 4.09 24.22
C THR A 547 19.35 2.76 24.89
N VAL A 548 18.68 1.86 24.18
CA VAL A 548 18.42 0.47 24.58
C VAL A 548 19.54 -0.43 24.05
N THR A 549 20.08 -1.28 24.92
CA THR A 549 21.09 -2.30 24.53
C THR A 549 20.42 -3.65 24.37
N PHE A 550 20.73 -4.35 23.28
CA PHE A 550 20.28 -5.73 23.04
C PHE A 550 21.47 -6.70 23.07
N ARG A 551 21.21 -7.93 23.50
CA ARG A 551 22.19 -9.03 23.55
C ARG A 551 21.48 -10.37 23.37
N GLY A 552 22.13 -11.27 22.66
CA GLY A 552 21.65 -12.63 22.45
C GLY A 552 22.77 -13.61 22.08
N GLU A 553 22.40 -14.86 21.92
CA GLU A 553 23.29 -15.97 21.59
C GLU A 553 22.63 -16.93 20.59
N GLY A 554 23.47 -17.65 19.84
CA GLY A 554 23.04 -18.78 19.02
C GLY A 554 23.98 -19.96 19.29
N ILE A 555 23.42 -21.12 19.60
CA ILE A 555 24.19 -22.33 19.89
C ILE A 555 23.75 -23.43 18.95
N ASP A 556 24.70 -23.99 18.23
CA ASP A 556 24.49 -25.10 17.32
C ASP A 556 25.16 -26.38 17.86
N PRO A 557 24.49 -27.55 17.79
CA PRO A 557 25.08 -28.82 18.23
C PRO A 557 26.34 -29.25 17.46
N ASP A 558 26.46 -28.88 16.18
CA ASP A 558 27.55 -29.28 15.29
C ASP A 558 28.63 -28.18 15.16
N ASP A 559 28.22 -26.91 15.10
CA ASP A 559 29.09 -25.75 14.90
C ASP A 559 29.49 -25.06 16.21
N GLY A 560 28.82 -25.37 17.32
CA GLY A 560 29.06 -24.74 18.62
C GLY A 560 28.47 -23.33 18.70
N GLU A 561 29.20 -22.39 19.30
CA GLU A 561 28.69 -21.04 19.51
C GLU A 561 28.76 -20.19 18.23
N LEU A 562 27.62 -19.71 17.75
CA LEU A 562 27.51 -18.89 16.55
C LEU A 562 27.91 -17.42 16.81
N ALA A 563 28.42 -16.75 15.79
CA ALA A 563 28.89 -15.37 15.88
C ALA A 563 28.84 -14.62 14.54
N GLY A 564 29.00 -13.29 14.60
CA GLY A 564 29.04 -12.43 13.41
C GLY A 564 27.75 -12.52 12.61
N ARG A 565 27.87 -12.76 11.31
CA ARG A 565 26.75 -12.82 10.34
C ARG A 565 25.77 -13.97 10.54
N SER A 566 26.17 -15.00 11.28
CA SER A 566 25.29 -16.10 11.69
C SER A 566 24.24 -15.67 12.72
N LEU A 567 24.35 -14.47 13.29
CA LEU A 567 23.37 -13.87 14.19
C LEU A 567 22.86 -12.57 13.57
N GLN A 568 21.58 -12.53 13.21
CA GLN A 568 20.94 -11.37 12.60
C GLN A 568 19.81 -10.86 13.50
N TRP A 569 19.78 -9.55 13.72
CA TRP A 569 18.74 -8.85 14.47
C TRP A 569 17.83 -8.09 13.53
N THR A 570 16.53 -8.16 13.78
CA THR A 570 15.50 -7.35 13.14
C THR A 570 14.62 -6.73 14.21
N GLY A 571 14.21 -5.48 14.03
CA GLY A 571 13.17 -4.86 14.85
C GLY A 571 12.05 -4.30 13.99
N LEU A 572 10.82 -4.64 14.37
CA LEU A 572 9.59 -4.22 13.75
C LEU A 572 8.88 -3.24 14.70
N LEU A 573 8.68 -2.00 14.27
CA LEU A 573 7.96 -1.01 15.09
C LEU A 573 6.47 -1.07 14.74
N HIS A 574 5.67 -1.50 15.69
CA HIS A 574 4.22 -1.51 15.60
C HIS A 574 3.67 -0.16 16.06
N HIS A 575 2.84 0.46 15.24
CA HIS A 575 2.15 1.71 15.54
C HIS A 575 0.71 1.66 15.02
N GLY A 576 -0.27 1.72 15.91
CA GLY A 576 -1.68 1.58 15.53
C GLY A 576 -1.92 0.28 14.75
N GLU A 577 -2.45 0.39 13.52
CA GLU A 577 -2.70 -0.76 12.65
C GLU A 577 -1.57 -1.09 11.66
N HIS A 578 -0.43 -0.37 11.67
CA HIS A 578 0.68 -0.59 10.74
C HIS A 578 2.03 -0.86 11.44
N ILE A 579 3.00 -1.36 10.66
CA ILE A 579 4.31 -1.80 11.16
C ILE A 579 5.43 -1.22 10.28
N HIS A 580 6.48 -0.65 10.90
CA HIS A 580 7.74 -0.33 10.22
C HIS A 580 8.69 -1.52 10.28
N TYR A 581 9.12 -2.02 9.12
CA TYR A 581 9.89 -3.28 9.01
C TYR A 581 11.42 -3.11 9.12
N ASP A 582 11.88 -1.89 9.40
CA ASP A 582 13.29 -1.51 9.40
C ASP A 582 13.72 -0.71 10.62
N ALA A 583 12.92 -0.73 11.69
CA ALA A 583 13.22 -0.01 12.92
C ALA A 583 14.52 -0.46 13.59
N LEU A 584 14.97 -1.70 13.35
CA LEU A 584 16.31 -2.18 13.71
C LEU A 584 16.81 -3.23 12.72
N LYS A 585 18.06 -3.11 12.27
CA LYS A 585 18.82 -4.19 11.61
C LYS A 585 20.24 -4.20 12.12
N ALA A 586 20.70 -5.34 12.61
CA ALA A 586 22.08 -5.50 13.10
C ALA A 586 22.58 -6.95 12.97
N GLU A 587 23.89 -7.15 13.14
CA GLU A 587 24.52 -8.47 13.17
C GLU A 587 25.35 -8.66 14.45
N GLY A 588 25.57 -9.92 14.83
CA GLY A 588 26.40 -10.29 15.98
C GLY A 588 25.64 -10.43 17.31
N LYS A 589 26.38 -10.58 18.41
CA LYS A 589 25.82 -10.96 19.73
C LYS A 589 25.16 -9.81 20.50
N SER A 590 25.41 -8.57 20.11
CA SER A 590 24.91 -7.40 20.84
C SER A 590 24.98 -6.13 20.01
N GLY A 591 24.17 -5.15 20.38
CA GLY A 591 24.21 -3.80 19.84
C GLY A 591 23.30 -2.87 20.64
N SER A 592 22.98 -1.72 20.08
CA SER A 592 22.07 -0.77 20.71
C SER A 592 21.28 0.02 19.66
N PHE A 593 20.10 0.48 20.06
CA PHE A 593 19.28 1.43 19.30
C PHE A 593 18.74 2.50 20.25
N ALA A 594 18.24 3.61 19.71
CA ALA A 594 17.47 4.58 20.49
C ALA A 594 15.99 4.43 20.12
N LEU A 595 15.10 4.39 21.11
CA LEU A 595 13.67 4.35 20.85
C LEU A 595 13.22 5.74 20.38
N THR A 596 12.88 5.88 19.10
CA THR A 596 12.43 7.14 18.51
C THR A 596 10.95 7.38 18.80
N ASP A 597 10.57 8.65 18.94
CA ASP A 597 9.16 9.02 19.05
C ASP A 597 8.47 8.76 17.71
N HIS A 598 7.50 7.86 17.69
CA HIS A 598 6.72 7.52 16.51
C HIS A 598 5.24 7.55 16.88
N GLY A 599 4.81 8.50 17.70
CA GLY A 599 3.42 8.65 18.14
C GLY A 599 3.02 7.68 19.25
N ASP A 600 1.81 7.87 19.78
CA ASP A 600 1.26 7.07 20.86
C ASP A 600 0.77 5.69 20.34
N ASN A 601 0.54 4.70 21.21
CA ASN A 601 0.26 3.29 20.87
C ASN A 601 1.36 2.55 20.08
N THR A 602 2.62 2.84 20.38
CA THR A 602 3.78 2.27 19.69
C THR A 602 4.54 1.23 20.54
N TYR A 603 4.96 0.12 19.93
CA TYR A 603 5.94 -0.82 20.51
C TYR A 603 6.87 -1.40 19.45
N LEU A 604 8.05 -1.89 19.87
CA LEU A 604 9.06 -2.48 19.00
C LEU A 604 9.20 -3.98 19.29
N GLU A 605 8.86 -4.84 18.33
CA GLU A 605 9.19 -6.27 18.36
C GLU A 605 10.64 -6.44 17.91
N ILE A 606 11.48 -7.12 18.68
CA ILE A 606 12.89 -7.38 18.38
C ILE A 606 13.10 -8.88 18.25
N CYS A 607 13.60 -9.34 17.10
CA CYS A 607 13.90 -10.74 16.84
C CYS A 607 15.40 -10.97 16.58
N LEU A 608 15.91 -12.10 17.05
CA LEU A 608 17.23 -12.64 16.77
C LEU A 608 17.10 -13.94 15.98
N THR A 609 17.68 -14.00 14.79
CA THR A 609 17.79 -15.22 13.97
C THR A 609 19.21 -15.77 14.02
N ALA A 610 19.35 -17.04 14.37
CA ALA A 610 20.60 -17.80 14.27
C ALA A 610 20.63 -18.60 12.95
N THR A 611 21.79 -18.70 12.30
CA THR A 611 21.99 -19.52 11.08
C THR A 611 23.31 -20.28 11.18
N ASP A 612 23.24 -21.61 11.07
CA ASP A 612 24.41 -22.50 11.13
C ASP A 612 25.21 -22.50 9.80
N SER A 613 26.27 -23.30 9.73
CA SER A 613 27.12 -23.41 8.54
C SER A 613 26.48 -24.14 7.36
N GLN A 614 25.39 -24.87 7.59
CA GLN A 614 24.63 -25.63 6.59
C GLN A 614 23.35 -24.91 6.14
N GLY A 615 23.02 -23.77 6.76
CA GLY A 615 21.87 -22.93 6.43
C GLY A 615 20.63 -23.14 7.30
N LEU A 616 20.65 -24.04 8.28
CA LEU A 616 19.53 -24.23 9.22
C LEU A 616 19.41 -23.02 10.16
N LYS A 617 18.19 -22.74 10.62
CA LYS A 617 17.88 -21.52 11.37
C LYS A 617 16.95 -21.76 12.56
N ASP A 618 17.07 -20.88 13.54
CA ASP A 618 16.12 -20.71 14.65
C ASP A 618 15.97 -19.21 14.99
N GLN A 619 14.86 -18.84 15.63
CA GLN A 619 14.54 -17.44 15.93
C GLN A 619 13.86 -17.28 17.31
N ASP A 620 14.24 -16.20 18.02
CA ASP A 620 13.64 -15.78 19.28
C ASP A 620 13.25 -14.29 19.19
N CYS A 621 12.12 -13.87 19.77
CA CYS A 621 11.56 -12.51 19.66
C CYS A 621 11.03 -11.98 21.01
N VAL A 622 11.12 -10.65 21.22
CA VAL A 622 10.62 -9.94 22.41
C VAL A 622 9.99 -8.59 22.06
N ASP A 623 8.96 -8.16 22.79
CA ASP A 623 8.37 -6.83 22.64
C ASP A 623 9.01 -5.82 23.60
N VAL A 624 9.27 -4.61 23.10
CA VAL A 624 9.79 -3.47 23.88
C VAL A 624 8.84 -2.29 23.73
N LYS A 625 8.49 -1.63 24.84
CA LYS A 625 7.45 -0.58 24.88
C LYS A 625 8.02 0.76 25.36
N ALA A 626 7.38 1.84 24.96
CA ALA A 626 7.65 3.14 25.55
C ALA A 626 7.01 3.26 26.96
N LYS A 627 7.59 4.11 27.82
CA LYS A 627 7.06 4.39 29.15
C LYS A 627 5.88 5.37 29.04
N GLU A 628 4.66 4.87 29.21
CA GLU A 628 3.41 5.66 29.18
C GLU A 628 3.18 6.48 30.47
N VAL A 629 2.65 7.71 30.30
CA VAL A 629 2.17 8.65 31.33
C VAL A 629 0.87 9.31 30.88
N THR A 630 0.13 9.92 31.81
CA THR A 630 -1.11 10.65 31.52
C THR A 630 -0.92 12.16 31.67
N TYR A 631 -1.26 12.93 30.64
CA TYR A 631 -1.34 14.39 30.73
C TYR A 631 -2.81 14.82 30.77
N THR A 632 -3.15 15.71 31.69
CA THR A 632 -4.47 16.34 31.78
C THR A 632 -4.37 17.79 31.31
N PHE A 633 -5.27 18.23 30.45
CA PHE A 633 -5.31 19.59 29.91
C PHE A 633 -6.60 20.29 30.33
N ASP A 634 -6.49 21.55 30.70
CA ASP A 634 -7.64 22.39 31.04
C ASP A 634 -7.44 23.86 30.65
N THR A 635 -8.52 24.66 30.69
CA THR A 635 -8.48 26.12 30.56
C THR A 635 -9.04 26.82 31.79
N ALA A 636 -8.71 28.10 31.99
CA ALA A 636 -9.37 28.97 32.95
C ALA A 636 -9.97 30.19 32.20
N PRO A 637 -11.30 30.29 32.02
CA PRO A 637 -12.33 29.34 32.50
C PRO A 637 -12.28 27.99 31.79
N SER A 638 -12.67 26.92 32.48
CA SER A 638 -12.76 25.57 31.89
C SER A 638 -13.87 25.49 30.82
N GLY A 639 -13.72 24.60 29.84
CA GLY A 639 -14.66 24.43 28.73
C GLY A 639 -14.29 25.16 27.44
N LEU A 640 -13.11 25.79 27.37
CA LEU A 640 -12.58 26.36 26.12
C LEU A 640 -11.82 25.31 25.31
N SER A 641 -11.62 25.57 24.03
CA SER A 641 -10.91 24.63 23.16
C SER A 641 -9.40 24.85 23.16
N LEU A 642 -8.63 23.77 23.30
CA LEU A 642 -7.16 23.72 23.14
C LEU A 642 -6.78 22.73 22.04
N THR A 643 -5.60 22.89 21.47
CA THR A 643 -5.03 21.94 20.51
C THR A 643 -3.89 21.17 21.17
N TYR A 644 -3.93 19.83 21.08
CA TYR A 644 -2.85 18.92 21.50
C TYR A 644 -2.50 18.01 20.32
N ALA A 645 -1.23 17.99 19.94
CA ALA A 645 -0.72 17.19 18.82
C ALA A 645 -1.56 17.36 17.52
N GLY A 646 -1.86 18.61 17.16
CA GLY A 646 -2.63 18.97 15.95
C GLY A 646 -4.15 18.84 16.07
N SER A 647 -4.66 18.16 17.10
CA SER A 647 -6.10 17.92 17.28
C SER A 647 -6.70 18.85 18.34
N ARG A 648 -7.90 19.37 18.08
CA ARG A 648 -8.57 20.36 18.93
C ARG A 648 -9.62 19.70 19.84
N TYR A 649 -9.53 19.94 21.14
CA TYR A 649 -10.38 19.35 22.17
C TYR A 649 -10.99 20.43 23.07
N THR A 650 -12.19 20.16 23.59
CA THR A 650 -12.81 20.97 24.63
C THR A 650 -12.30 20.52 26.00
N THR A 651 -11.88 21.46 26.85
CA THR A 651 -11.36 21.17 28.18
C THR A 651 -12.45 20.86 29.22
N PRO A 652 -12.16 20.07 30.26
CA PRO A 652 -10.91 19.35 30.49
C PRO A 652 -10.86 18.00 29.75
N PHE A 653 -9.65 17.57 29.35
CA PHE A 653 -9.42 16.25 28.73
C PHE A 653 -8.08 15.63 29.19
N LYS A 654 -7.92 14.32 28.99
CA LYS A 654 -6.70 13.56 29.29
C LYS A 654 -6.13 12.91 28.04
N VAL A 655 -4.82 12.78 27.96
CA VAL A 655 -4.13 12.02 26.91
C VAL A 655 -3.13 11.05 27.53
N LYS A 656 -2.96 9.89 26.90
CA LYS A 656 -1.89 8.94 27.23
C LYS A 656 -0.76 9.11 26.24
N THR A 657 0.43 9.40 26.73
CA THR A 657 1.60 9.64 25.87
C THR A 657 2.89 9.13 26.53
N TYR A 658 4.05 9.29 25.89
CA TYR A 658 5.29 8.63 26.28
C TYR A 658 6.34 9.57 26.87
N VAL A 659 6.98 9.16 27.97
CA VAL A 659 8.04 9.94 28.61
C VAL A 659 9.19 10.20 27.64
N GLY A 660 9.56 11.47 27.49
CA GLY A 660 10.61 11.94 26.58
C GLY A 660 10.10 12.31 25.18
N ALA A 661 8.83 12.04 24.86
CA ALA A 661 8.20 12.45 23.60
C ALA A 661 8.07 13.97 23.50
N GLU A 662 8.07 14.50 22.28
CA GLU A 662 7.85 15.92 22.01
C GLU A 662 6.43 16.12 21.47
N ARG A 663 5.66 17.04 22.05
CA ARG A 663 4.25 17.27 21.69
C ARG A 663 3.99 18.77 21.58
N VAL A 664 3.40 19.20 20.46
CA VAL A 664 2.96 20.59 20.31
C VAL A 664 1.63 20.79 21.05
N VAL A 665 1.56 21.87 21.82
CA VAL A 665 0.36 22.35 22.50
C VAL A 665 0.04 23.76 22.02
N GLU A 666 -1.24 24.04 21.83
CA GLU A 666 -1.72 25.34 21.39
C GLU A 666 -2.98 25.77 22.15
N ALA A 667 -2.92 27.00 22.66
CA ALA A 667 -4.05 27.75 23.17
C ALA A 667 -4.36 28.89 22.18
N PRO A 668 -5.61 29.03 21.70
CA PRO A 668 -5.99 30.16 20.87
C PRO A 668 -5.65 31.49 21.54
N LEU A 669 -4.99 32.41 20.83
CA LEU A 669 -4.69 33.76 21.35
C LEU A 669 -5.95 34.52 21.76
N THR A 670 -7.07 34.21 21.11
CA THR A 670 -8.41 34.66 21.48
C THR A 670 -9.38 33.50 21.54
N ALA A 671 -10.16 33.39 22.61
CA ALA A 671 -11.19 32.37 22.81
C ALA A 671 -12.54 33.03 23.17
N GLY A 672 -13.60 32.22 23.39
CA GLY A 672 -15.02 32.63 23.49
C GLY A 672 -15.31 34.03 24.05
N GLU A 673 -16.33 34.71 23.53
CA GLU A 673 -16.75 36.07 23.93
C GLU A 673 -15.66 37.18 23.96
N GLY A 674 -14.47 36.96 23.39
CA GLY A 674 -13.42 37.99 23.28
C GLY A 674 -12.28 37.86 24.30
N LEU A 675 -12.19 36.73 24.99
CA LEU A 675 -11.11 36.43 25.93
C LEU A 675 -9.75 36.37 25.25
N THR A 676 -8.71 36.88 25.91
CA THR A 676 -7.33 36.86 25.41
C THR A 676 -6.47 35.91 26.23
N PHE A 677 -5.65 35.10 25.55
CA PHE A 677 -4.70 34.21 26.21
C PHE A 677 -3.71 35.01 27.07
N ASP A 678 -3.54 34.58 28.32
CA ASP A 678 -2.58 35.17 29.25
C ASP A 678 -1.33 34.30 29.39
N SER A 679 -1.50 33.06 29.83
CA SER A 679 -0.36 32.19 30.15
C SER A 679 -0.72 30.71 30.21
N TRP A 680 0.28 29.85 30.00
CA TRP A 680 0.21 28.45 30.38
C TRP A 680 0.79 28.23 31.79
N SER A 681 0.33 27.19 32.49
CA SER A 681 0.84 26.82 33.81
C SER A 681 2.32 26.40 33.82
N ASP A 682 2.89 26.01 32.67
CA ASP A 682 4.32 25.74 32.49
C ASP A 682 5.12 26.99 32.07
N GLY A 683 4.45 28.13 31.86
CA GLY A 683 5.05 29.37 31.40
C GLY A 683 5.39 29.42 29.91
N GLY A 684 4.93 28.45 29.10
CA GLY A 684 5.12 28.43 27.65
C GLY A 684 4.37 29.54 26.91
N ALA A 685 4.73 29.75 25.64
CA ALA A 685 4.00 30.65 24.74
C ALA A 685 2.62 30.06 24.38
N ALA A 686 1.72 30.84 23.76
CA ALA A 686 0.40 30.32 23.37
C ALA A 686 0.49 29.04 22.50
N VAL A 687 1.52 28.96 21.65
CA VAL A 687 1.90 27.75 20.91
C VAL A 687 3.34 27.41 21.24
N HIS A 688 3.58 26.21 21.75
CA HIS A 688 4.92 25.70 22.04
C HIS A 688 4.95 24.17 22.05
N GLU A 689 6.15 23.64 22.10
CA GLU A 689 6.39 22.21 22.24
C GLU A 689 6.72 21.88 23.70
N ILE A 690 6.13 20.80 24.20
CA ILE A 690 6.42 20.23 25.51
C ILE A 690 7.20 18.93 25.33
N THR A 691 8.23 18.74 26.16
CA THR A 691 8.84 17.42 26.37
C THR A 691 8.06 16.71 27.47
N VAL A 692 7.49 15.55 27.15
CA VAL A 692 6.69 14.76 28.09
C VAL A 692 7.54 14.29 29.26
N ALA A 693 7.19 14.78 30.45
CA ALA A 693 7.85 14.48 31.70
C ALA A 693 7.47 13.10 32.24
N ASP A 694 8.28 12.61 33.17
CA ASP A 694 7.96 11.38 33.90
C ASP A 694 6.89 11.63 34.97
N GLY A 695 5.86 10.79 35.01
CA GLY A 695 4.70 10.91 35.89
C GLY A 695 3.58 11.78 35.30
N ASP A 696 2.37 11.57 35.81
CA ASP A 696 1.17 12.26 35.31
C ASP A 696 1.26 13.78 35.55
N GLN A 697 0.81 14.58 34.56
CA GLN A 697 0.91 16.04 34.59
C GLN A 697 -0.46 16.72 34.37
N LEU A 698 -0.54 17.99 34.79
CA LEU A 698 -1.67 18.89 34.53
C LEU A 698 -1.15 20.17 33.87
N LEU A 699 -1.72 20.55 32.72
CA LEU A 699 -1.42 21.79 32.01
C LEU A 699 -2.68 22.65 31.88
N ILE A 700 -2.60 23.91 32.30
CA ILE A 700 -3.74 24.85 32.28
C ILE A 700 -3.39 26.08 31.46
N ALA A 701 -4.22 26.41 30.47
CA ALA A 701 -4.16 27.69 29.75
C ALA A 701 -5.11 28.72 30.40
N SER A 702 -4.57 29.83 30.86
CA SER A 702 -5.33 30.91 31.52
C SER A 702 -5.67 32.02 30.54
N TYR A 703 -6.89 32.54 30.65
CA TYR A 703 -7.41 33.64 29.84
C TYR A 703 -7.82 34.83 30.71
N VAL A 704 -7.77 36.03 30.13
CA VAL A 704 -8.22 37.29 30.73
C VAL A 704 -9.26 37.98 29.86
N GLU A 705 -10.11 38.77 30.51
CA GLU A 705 -11.08 39.68 29.90
C GLU A 705 -10.38 40.89 29.26
N GLU A 706 -11.12 41.69 28.47
CA GLU A 706 -10.58 42.92 27.84
C GLU A 706 -9.98 43.92 28.84
N ASP A 707 -10.44 43.91 30.09
CA ASP A 707 -9.94 44.79 31.16
C ASP A 707 -8.74 44.18 31.94
N GLY A 708 -8.29 42.99 31.55
CA GLY A 708 -7.19 42.26 32.15
C GLY A 708 -7.55 41.47 33.41
N ALA A 709 -8.83 41.37 33.79
CA ALA A 709 -9.28 40.50 34.87
C ALA A 709 -9.24 39.02 34.46
N PRO A 710 -8.96 38.07 35.38
CA PRO A 710 -9.08 36.64 35.09
C PRO A 710 -10.49 36.28 34.63
N ALA A 711 -10.59 35.54 33.52
CA ALA A 711 -11.85 35.24 32.85
C ALA A 711 -12.70 34.14 33.54
N GLY A 712 -12.14 33.46 34.54
CA GLY A 712 -12.82 32.44 35.33
C GLY A 712 -11.87 31.43 35.95
N GLU A 713 -12.41 30.35 36.51
CA GLU A 713 -11.65 29.30 37.20
C GLU A 713 -11.48 28.05 36.33
N ALA A 714 -10.36 27.35 36.53
CA ALA A 714 -10.15 26.01 35.99
C ALA A 714 -11.09 24.99 36.67
N ALA A 715 -11.25 23.82 36.06
CA ALA A 715 -12.04 22.72 36.56
C ALA A 715 -11.57 22.28 37.95
N SER A 716 -12.52 21.84 38.77
CA SER A 716 -12.23 21.26 40.08
C SER A 716 -11.47 19.93 39.95
N SER A 717 -10.79 19.51 41.01
CA SER A 717 -10.06 18.23 41.00
C SER A 717 -10.93 17.02 40.64
N ALA A 718 -12.22 17.04 41.01
CA ALA A 718 -13.15 15.96 40.67
C ALA A 718 -13.52 15.95 39.18
N GLU A 719 -13.60 17.13 38.55
CA GLU A 719 -13.84 17.27 37.11
C GLU A 719 -12.61 16.89 36.30
N LEU A 720 -11.41 17.26 36.77
CA LEU A 720 -10.14 16.80 36.19
C LEU A 720 -9.98 15.28 36.31
N ASP A 721 -10.35 14.69 37.45
CA ASP A 721 -10.32 13.23 37.63
C ASP A 721 -11.31 12.51 36.70
N ALA A 722 -12.47 13.11 36.44
CA ALA A 722 -13.52 12.58 35.56
C ALA A 722 -13.31 12.90 34.07
N ALA A 723 -12.33 13.74 33.72
CA ALA A 723 -12.05 14.12 32.34
C ALA A 723 -11.78 12.89 31.46
N GLU A 724 -12.31 12.93 30.24
CA GLU A 724 -12.22 11.83 29.29
C GLU A 724 -10.78 11.65 28.81
N VAL A 725 -10.33 10.39 28.72
CA VAL A 725 -9.08 10.07 28.03
C VAL A 725 -9.38 10.12 26.54
N VAL A 726 -9.04 11.25 25.92
CA VAL A 726 -9.01 11.35 24.48
C VAL A 726 -7.71 10.69 24.03
N THR A 727 -7.83 9.84 23.03
CA THR A 727 -6.66 9.55 22.21
C THR A 727 -6.55 10.70 21.22
N PRO A 728 -5.34 11.07 20.77
CA PRO A 728 -5.16 11.75 19.49
C PRO A 728 -5.85 10.92 18.40
N ALA A 729 -7.16 11.13 18.28
CA ALA A 729 -8.03 10.57 17.28
C ALA A 729 -8.38 11.74 16.38
N ILE A 730 -8.26 11.49 15.08
CA ILE A 730 -8.83 12.34 14.07
C ILE A 730 -10.36 12.17 14.22
N GLU A 731 -11.03 12.86 15.15
CA GLU A 731 -12.48 12.62 15.37
C GLU A 731 -13.32 13.90 15.62
N ASP A 732 -14.32 14.06 14.74
CA ASP A 732 -15.76 14.14 15.07
C ASP A 732 -16.35 15.36 15.78
N GLY A 733 -16.00 16.56 15.32
CA GLY A 733 -16.72 17.78 15.72
C GLY A 733 -16.82 18.82 14.61
N GLU A 734 -17.79 18.67 13.70
CA GLU A 734 -18.11 19.65 12.65
C GLU A 734 -18.96 20.81 13.23
N PRO A 735 -18.50 22.08 13.20
CA PRO A 735 -19.39 23.19 12.96
C PRO A 735 -19.55 23.33 11.45
N ALA A 736 -20.75 23.02 10.94
CA ALA A 736 -21.09 23.07 9.52
C ALA A 736 -20.52 24.32 8.82
N ALA A 737 -19.57 24.11 7.91
CA ALA A 737 -19.08 25.13 7.00
C ALA A 737 -19.98 25.16 5.74
N PRO A 738 -20.18 26.34 5.13
CA PRO A 738 -21.23 26.54 4.13
C PRO A 738 -20.91 25.81 2.83
N GLU A 739 -21.89 25.06 2.31
CA GLU A 739 -21.82 24.45 0.98
C GLU A 739 -21.43 25.50 -0.09
N PRO A 740 -20.43 25.23 -0.96
CA PRO A 740 -20.22 26.04 -2.15
C PRO A 740 -21.47 25.92 -3.03
N ALA A 741 -22.00 27.06 -3.45
CA ALA A 741 -23.32 27.20 -4.07
C ALA A 741 -23.62 26.16 -5.16
N ALA A 742 -24.21 25.04 -4.72
CA ALA A 742 -25.01 24.19 -5.57
C ALA A 742 -26.20 25.04 -6.01
N THR A 743 -26.39 25.12 -7.32
CA THR A 743 -27.68 25.55 -7.87
C THR A 743 -28.73 24.65 -7.22
N PRO A 744 -29.80 25.17 -6.59
CA PRO A 744 -30.65 24.36 -5.73
C PRO A 744 -31.29 23.24 -6.56
N ALA A 745 -30.78 22.02 -6.39
CA ALA A 745 -31.55 20.83 -6.68
C ALA A 745 -32.73 20.85 -5.71
N PRO A 746 -33.98 20.69 -6.20
CA PRO A 746 -35.15 20.82 -5.36
C PRO A 746 -35.09 19.77 -4.24
N ALA A 747 -35.58 20.17 -3.06
CA ALA A 747 -35.81 19.28 -1.93
C ALA A 747 -36.31 17.93 -2.42
N ALA A 748 -35.71 16.85 -1.90
CA ALA A 748 -36.17 15.48 -2.08
C ALA A 748 -37.64 15.40 -1.70
N THR A 749 -38.48 15.64 -2.70
CA THR A 749 -39.83 15.15 -2.74
C THR A 749 -39.64 13.65 -2.89
N GLU A 750 -40.21 12.89 -1.96
CA GLU A 750 -40.52 11.49 -2.24
C GLU A 750 -41.18 11.46 -3.60
N ALA A 751 -40.45 11.03 -4.63
CA ALA A 751 -41.08 10.54 -5.82
C ALA A 751 -41.77 9.25 -5.37
N THR A 752 -43.02 9.38 -4.92
CA THR A 752 -43.94 8.26 -4.97
C THR A 752 -43.88 7.76 -6.40
N PRO A 753 -43.54 6.49 -6.66
CA PRO A 753 -43.45 5.99 -8.02
C PRO A 753 -44.74 6.34 -8.75
N ALA A 754 -44.61 7.06 -9.86
CA ALA A 754 -45.74 7.37 -10.71
C ALA A 754 -46.25 6.04 -11.30
N GLY A 755 -47.25 5.47 -10.64
CA GLY A 755 -47.93 4.24 -11.06
C GLY A 755 -47.40 2.98 -10.39
N SER A 756 -47.90 2.68 -9.19
CA SER A 756 -47.89 1.31 -8.66
C SER A 756 -48.85 0.42 -9.47
N SER A 757 -48.43 -0.02 -10.64
CA SER A 757 -48.85 -1.34 -11.12
C SER A 757 -47.96 -2.33 -10.38
N GLY A 758 -48.54 -3.25 -9.59
CA GLY A 758 -47.77 -4.27 -8.86
C GLY A 758 -46.69 -4.87 -9.76
N GLY A 759 -45.42 -4.54 -9.49
CA GLY A 759 -44.30 -4.91 -10.34
C GLY A 759 -44.19 -6.43 -10.39
N GLU A 760 -44.21 -7.00 -11.59
CA GLU A 760 -43.91 -8.41 -11.81
C GLU A 760 -42.63 -8.49 -12.64
N ILE A 761 -41.71 -9.37 -12.26
CA ILE A 761 -40.54 -9.75 -13.06
C ILE A 761 -40.67 -11.22 -13.45
N VAL A 762 -40.26 -11.58 -14.66
CA VAL A 762 -40.43 -12.93 -15.19
C VAL A 762 -39.17 -13.76 -14.99
N ALA A 763 -39.33 -14.95 -14.41
CA ALA A 763 -38.34 -16.02 -14.47
C ALA A 763 -38.64 -16.94 -15.65
N GLU A 764 -37.61 -17.27 -16.45
CA GLU A 764 -37.62 -18.26 -17.51
C GLU A 764 -37.03 -19.57 -16.97
N LEU A 765 -37.72 -20.71 -17.13
CA LEU A 765 -37.33 -22.02 -16.61
C LEU A 765 -37.24 -23.07 -17.73
N TRP A 766 -36.17 -23.85 -17.72
CA TRP A 766 -35.96 -24.98 -18.64
C TRP A 766 -35.84 -26.28 -17.85
N LYS A 767 -36.79 -27.20 -18.06
CA LYS A 767 -36.79 -28.54 -17.45
C LYS A 767 -35.87 -29.51 -18.20
N GLY A 768 -35.40 -30.55 -17.51
CA GLY A 768 -34.54 -31.59 -18.09
C GLY A 768 -33.15 -31.07 -18.45
N VAL A 769 -32.66 -30.09 -17.68
CA VAL A 769 -31.27 -29.61 -17.78
C VAL A 769 -30.45 -30.39 -16.74
N ASP A 770 -29.65 -31.33 -17.22
CA ASP A 770 -28.74 -32.12 -16.37
C ASP A 770 -27.53 -31.29 -15.91
N GLY A 771 -26.79 -31.82 -14.93
CA GLY A 771 -25.61 -31.17 -14.33
C GLY A 771 -25.93 -30.38 -13.07
N THR A 772 -24.91 -29.76 -12.48
CA THR A 772 -25.01 -28.96 -11.25
C THR A 772 -24.43 -27.56 -11.41
N THR A 773 -23.83 -27.21 -12.55
CA THR A 773 -23.14 -25.93 -12.76
C THR A 773 -23.90 -24.96 -13.69
N ILE A 774 -23.62 -23.65 -13.56
CA ILE A 774 -24.12 -22.62 -14.48
C ILE A 774 -23.54 -22.78 -15.89
N GLU A 775 -22.33 -23.32 -16.01
CA GLU A 775 -21.71 -23.60 -17.31
C GLU A 775 -22.47 -24.71 -18.06
N GLU A 776 -22.83 -25.79 -17.36
CA GLU A 776 -23.66 -26.86 -17.92
C GLU A 776 -25.05 -26.36 -18.31
N LEU A 777 -25.65 -25.47 -17.51
CA LEU A 777 -26.89 -24.77 -17.86
C LEU A 777 -26.75 -24.03 -19.20
N THR A 778 -25.78 -23.13 -19.31
CA THR A 778 -25.64 -22.25 -20.47
C THR A 778 -25.20 -23.00 -21.74
N LYS A 779 -24.49 -24.12 -21.59
CA LYS A 779 -24.11 -25.02 -22.70
C LYS A 779 -25.22 -26.00 -23.09
N SER A 780 -26.22 -26.22 -22.23
CA SER A 780 -27.31 -27.16 -22.50
C SER A 780 -28.08 -26.80 -23.78
N SER A 781 -28.43 -27.80 -24.58
CA SER A 781 -29.28 -27.60 -25.76
C SER A 781 -30.69 -27.13 -25.39
N GLN A 782 -31.16 -27.49 -24.19
CA GLN A 782 -32.48 -27.15 -23.68
C GLN A 782 -32.53 -25.65 -23.39
N TYR A 783 -31.54 -25.12 -22.65
CA TYR A 783 -31.41 -23.69 -22.38
C TYR A 783 -31.24 -22.86 -23.67
N ARG A 784 -30.41 -23.34 -24.61
CA ARG A 784 -30.10 -22.58 -25.83
C ARG A 784 -31.20 -22.61 -26.89
N ASN A 785 -31.98 -23.68 -26.97
CA ASN A 785 -32.89 -23.92 -28.11
C ASN A 785 -34.35 -24.16 -27.74
N ALA A 786 -34.67 -24.56 -26.50
CA ALA A 786 -36.05 -24.81 -26.10
C ALA A 786 -36.73 -23.53 -25.56
N ALA A 787 -38.04 -23.44 -25.75
CA ALA A 787 -38.84 -22.38 -25.15
C ALA A 787 -38.93 -22.59 -23.63
N PRO A 788 -38.66 -21.57 -22.79
CA PRO A 788 -38.80 -21.68 -21.34
C PRO A 788 -40.27 -21.71 -20.91
N GLU A 789 -40.54 -22.33 -19.76
CA GLU A 789 -41.71 -22.02 -18.95
C GLU A 789 -41.48 -20.69 -18.21
N THR A 790 -42.52 -19.87 -18.04
CA THR A 790 -42.38 -18.56 -17.38
C THR A 790 -43.11 -18.53 -16.05
N VAL A 791 -42.50 -17.91 -15.04
CA VAL A 791 -43.09 -17.68 -13.72
C VAL A 791 -43.01 -16.19 -13.39
N SER A 792 -44.14 -15.55 -13.09
CA SER A 792 -44.17 -14.19 -12.58
C SER A 792 -43.71 -14.16 -11.12
N LEU A 793 -42.82 -13.23 -10.79
CA LEU A 793 -42.28 -13.01 -9.46
C LEU A 793 -42.60 -11.59 -8.99
N THR A 794 -43.01 -11.46 -7.73
CA THR A 794 -43.22 -10.15 -7.08
C THR A 794 -41.96 -9.64 -6.37
N ARG A 795 -40.89 -10.45 -6.35
CA ARG A 795 -39.56 -10.15 -5.82
C ARG A 795 -38.55 -11.12 -6.42
N LEU A 796 -37.24 -10.86 -6.35
CA LEU A 796 -36.20 -11.78 -6.85
C LEU A 796 -36.03 -13.01 -5.95
N GLU A 797 -37.07 -13.84 -5.90
CA GLU A 797 -37.08 -15.14 -5.23
C GLU A 797 -37.93 -16.12 -6.03
N LEU A 798 -37.34 -17.27 -6.39
CA LEU A 798 -38.11 -18.33 -7.06
C LEU A 798 -39.02 -19.07 -6.05
N PRO A 799 -40.27 -19.37 -6.42
CA PRO A 799 -41.13 -20.22 -5.61
C PRO A 799 -40.52 -21.60 -5.41
N ARG A 800 -40.59 -22.12 -4.18
CA ARG A 800 -40.08 -23.46 -3.87
C ARG A 800 -41.03 -24.52 -4.40
N GLY A 801 -40.63 -25.21 -5.47
CA GLY A 801 -41.44 -26.23 -6.16
C GLY A 801 -41.02 -27.68 -5.92
N GLY A 802 -39.76 -27.91 -5.54
CA GLY A 802 -39.18 -29.25 -5.34
C GLY A 802 -38.94 -30.01 -6.66
N GLY A 803 -38.67 -29.29 -7.75
CA GLY A 803 -38.36 -29.85 -9.06
C GLY A 803 -36.87 -30.17 -9.20
N ASN A 804 -36.54 -31.29 -9.84
CA ASN A 804 -35.15 -31.66 -10.11
C ASN A 804 -34.75 -31.33 -11.56
N SER A 805 -33.44 -31.21 -11.81
CA SER A 805 -32.85 -31.10 -13.14
C SER A 805 -33.48 -29.99 -14.01
N TYR A 806 -33.41 -28.76 -13.53
CA TYR A 806 -33.83 -27.60 -14.31
C TYR A 806 -32.83 -26.45 -14.18
N GLY A 807 -32.96 -25.47 -15.07
CA GLY A 807 -32.30 -24.19 -14.91
C GLY A 807 -33.28 -23.05 -15.02
N ALA A 808 -32.94 -21.91 -14.42
CA ALA A 808 -33.72 -20.70 -14.48
C ALA A 808 -32.84 -19.50 -14.87
N ARG A 809 -33.47 -18.52 -15.54
CA ARG A 809 -32.94 -17.19 -15.78
C ARG A 809 -33.95 -16.14 -15.34
N ILE A 810 -33.49 -15.12 -14.63
CA ILE A 810 -34.25 -13.90 -14.36
C ILE A 810 -33.44 -12.75 -14.92
N ARG A 811 -34.04 -11.82 -15.65
CA ARG A 811 -33.34 -10.67 -16.23
C ARG A 811 -34.27 -9.48 -16.37
N GLY A 812 -33.69 -8.30 -16.32
CA GLY A 812 -34.43 -7.04 -16.38
C GLY A 812 -33.52 -5.87 -16.08
N TYR A 813 -34.13 -4.78 -15.61
CA TYR A 813 -33.43 -3.58 -15.21
C TYR A 813 -33.69 -3.30 -13.74
N LEU A 814 -32.62 -3.07 -12.98
CA LEU A 814 -32.67 -2.56 -11.63
C LEU A 814 -32.77 -1.04 -11.67
N ILE A 815 -33.70 -0.47 -10.89
CA ILE A 815 -33.85 0.98 -10.71
C ILE A 815 -33.61 1.32 -9.24
N PRO A 816 -32.44 1.87 -8.89
CA PRO A 816 -32.12 2.25 -7.52
C PRO A 816 -33.08 3.33 -7.02
N PRO A 817 -33.70 3.19 -5.84
CA PRO A 817 -34.59 4.22 -5.29
C PRO A 817 -33.85 5.43 -4.70
N VAL A 818 -32.57 5.27 -4.35
CA VAL A 818 -31.70 6.32 -3.79
C VAL A 818 -30.29 6.19 -4.37
N SER A 819 -29.55 7.29 -4.49
CA SER A 819 -28.13 7.22 -4.85
C SER A 819 -27.32 6.78 -3.63
N GLY A 820 -26.27 6.00 -3.84
CA GLY A 820 -25.33 5.61 -2.79
C GLY A 820 -24.84 4.17 -2.94
N GLU A 821 -24.27 3.63 -1.86
CA GLU A 821 -23.69 2.29 -1.84
C GLU A 821 -24.72 1.19 -1.63
N TYR A 822 -24.78 0.29 -2.61
CA TYR A 822 -25.58 -0.92 -2.57
C TYR A 822 -24.68 -2.12 -2.35
N ARG A 823 -25.15 -3.08 -1.58
CA ARG A 823 -24.55 -4.43 -1.52
C ARG A 823 -25.57 -5.43 -2.00
N PHE A 824 -25.14 -6.45 -2.73
CA PHE A 824 -26.01 -7.49 -3.26
C PHE A 824 -25.62 -8.84 -2.69
N TRP A 825 -26.60 -9.72 -2.52
CA TRP A 825 -26.37 -11.11 -2.15
C TRP A 825 -27.23 -12.08 -2.94
N ILE A 826 -26.76 -13.31 -3.10
CA ILE A 826 -27.50 -14.42 -3.71
C ILE A 826 -27.47 -15.67 -2.83
N ALA A 827 -28.60 -16.35 -2.73
CA ALA A 827 -28.73 -17.67 -2.09
C ALA A 827 -29.40 -18.64 -3.06
N ALA A 828 -28.82 -19.83 -3.24
CA ALA A 828 -29.28 -20.81 -4.20
C ALA A 828 -28.96 -22.24 -3.75
N ASP A 829 -29.87 -23.21 -3.89
CA ASP A 829 -29.68 -24.60 -3.41
C ASP A 829 -28.69 -25.44 -4.24
N ASP A 830 -28.14 -24.93 -5.34
CA ASP A 830 -27.11 -25.67 -6.07
C ASP A 830 -26.09 -24.67 -6.61
N ARG A 831 -26.39 -24.00 -7.72
CA ARG A 831 -25.56 -22.91 -8.24
C ARG A 831 -26.42 -21.76 -8.73
N GLY A 832 -26.21 -20.58 -8.15
CA GLY A 832 -26.80 -19.32 -8.62
C GLY A 832 -25.70 -18.32 -8.95
N ALA A 833 -25.90 -17.48 -9.96
CA ALA A 833 -25.02 -16.36 -10.29
C ALA A 833 -25.86 -15.11 -10.58
N LEU A 834 -25.55 -14.01 -9.89
CA LEU A 834 -26.08 -12.68 -10.13
C LEU A 834 -25.07 -11.89 -10.94
N SER A 835 -25.52 -11.35 -12.06
CA SER A 835 -24.79 -10.38 -12.87
C SER A 835 -25.46 -9.02 -12.84
N LEU A 836 -24.66 -7.97 -12.83
CA LEU A 836 -25.09 -6.57 -12.92
C LEU A 836 -24.23 -5.83 -13.94
N SER A 837 -24.86 -4.99 -14.74
CA SER A 837 -24.22 -4.08 -15.68
C SER A 837 -23.96 -2.72 -15.03
N THR A 838 -22.98 -1.99 -15.55
CA THR A 838 -22.71 -0.59 -15.19
C THR A 838 -23.77 0.39 -15.73
N ASP A 839 -24.60 -0.06 -16.66
CA ASP A 839 -25.65 0.71 -17.34
C ASP A 839 -26.80 -0.21 -17.81
N ASP A 840 -27.67 0.28 -18.71
CA ASP A 840 -28.77 -0.48 -19.28
C ASP A 840 -28.37 -1.43 -20.43
N ASP A 841 -27.08 -1.52 -20.79
CA ASP A 841 -26.60 -2.44 -21.82
C ASP A 841 -26.25 -3.81 -21.23
N PRO A 842 -26.93 -4.91 -21.64
CA PRO A 842 -26.59 -6.26 -21.19
C PRO A 842 -25.17 -6.73 -21.56
N ALA A 843 -24.51 -6.09 -22.54
CA ALA A 843 -23.14 -6.42 -22.93
C ALA A 843 -22.12 -6.04 -21.85
N ASN A 844 -22.46 -5.12 -20.95
CA ASN A 844 -21.58 -4.61 -19.89
C ASN A 844 -21.74 -5.36 -18.56
N LYS A 845 -22.63 -6.37 -18.49
CA LYS A 845 -22.86 -7.14 -17.27
C LYS A 845 -21.63 -7.96 -16.85
N ILE A 846 -21.39 -8.01 -15.55
CA ILE A 846 -20.41 -8.89 -14.91
C ILE A 846 -21.10 -9.69 -13.82
N VAL A 847 -20.61 -10.90 -13.52
CA VAL A 847 -21.05 -11.65 -12.33
C VAL A 847 -20.54 -10.91 -11.09
N ILE A 848 -21.45 -10.41 -10.26
CA ILE A 848 -21.14 -9.68 -9.03
C ILE A 848 -21.26 -10.55 -7.78
N ALA A 849 -22.10 -11.58 -7.79
CA ALA A 849 -22.26 -12.52 -6.68
C ALA A 849 -22.67 -13.90 -7.21
N TYR A 850 -22.29 -14.99 -6.54
CA TYR A 850 -22.72 -16.35 -6.91
C TYR A 850 -22.66 -17.31 -5.71
N THR A 851 -23.28 -18.48 -5.85
CA THR A 851 -23.13 -19.56 -4.87
C THR A 851 -22.13 -20.60 -5.38
N PRO A 852 -20.97 -20.78 -4.72
CA PRO A 852 -19.98 -21.76 -5.14
C PRO A 852 -20.37 -23.16 -4.72
N ASP A 853 -21.13 -23.27 -3.61
CA ASP A 853 -21.84 -24.39 -2.98
C ASP A 853 -23.38 -24.27 -3.11
N TRP A 854 -24.17 -25.28 -2.76
CA TRP A 854 -25.57 -25.09 -2.35
C TRP A 854 -25.70 -24.24 -1.07
N THR A 855 -26.78 -23.48 -0.94
CA THR A 855 -27.10 -22.70 0.26
C THR A 855 -28.55 -22.91 0.67
N ALA A 856 -28.79 -22.95 1.99
CA ALA A 856 -30.16 -22.96 2.49
C ALA A 856 -30.84 -21.63 2.17
N ALA A 857 -32.16 -21.68 1.95
CA ALA A 857 -32.91 -20.50 1.56
C ALA A 857 -32.77 -19.33 2.56
N GLY A 858 -32.49 -18.14 2.04
CA GLY A 858 -32.26 -16.92 2.83
C GLY A 858 -30.92 -16.87 3.58
N VAL A 859 -30.04 -17.87 3.40
CA VAL A 859 -28.68 -17.85 3.94
C VAL A 859 -27.75 -17.23 2.90
N TYR A 860 -27.28 -16.02 3.21
CA TYR A 860 -26.44 -15.19 2.34
C TYR A 860 -24.97 -15.13 2.78
N ASP A 861 -24.64 -15.73 3.92
CA ASP A 861 -23.35 -15.57 4.59
C ASP A 861 -22.62 -16.93 4.76
N ARG A 862 -22.98 -17.94 3.95
CA ARG A 862 -22.32 -19.26 3.96
C ARG A 862 -20.99 -19.23 3.20
N TYR A 863 -20.94 -18.46 2.12
CA TYR A 863 -19.74 -18.27 1.30
C TYR A 863 -19.52 -16.77 1.04
N PRO A 864 -18.27 -16.28 1.06
CA PRO A 864 -17.98 -14.87 0.78
C PRO A 864 -18.44 -14.43 -0.61
N GLU A 865 -18.45 -15.35 -1.59
CA GLU A 865 -18.86 -15.11 -2.98
C GLU A 865 -20.36 -14.82 -3.14
N GLN A 866 -21.15 -15.12 -2.11
CA GLN A 866 -22.58 -14.83 -2.10
C GLN A 866 -22.88 -13.34 -2.04
N GLY A 867 -21.92 -12.50 -1.64
CA GLY A 867 -22.11 -11.07 -1.39
C GLY A 867 -21.14 -10.18 -2.18
N THR A 868 -21.54 -8.96 -2.46
CA THR A 868 -20.66 -7.95 -3.06
C THR A 868 -20.01 -7.05 -2.00
N GLY A 869 -18.89 -6.44 -2.37
CA GLY A 869 -18.50 -5.14 -1.81
C GLY A 869 -19.56 -4.05 -2.08
N PRO A 870 -19.38 -2.83 -1.57
CA PRO A 870 -20.28 -1.73 -1.90
C PRO A 870 -20.18 -1.40 -3.39
N ILE A 871 -21.32 -1.23 -4.05
CA ILE A 871 -21.47 -0.82 -5.45
C ILE A 871 -22.26 0.47 -5.45
N LYS A 872 -21.65 1.57 -5.90
CA LYS A 872 -22.36 2.86 -6.01
C LYS A 872 -23.31 2.84 -7.19
N LEU A 873 -24.59 3.12 -6.93
CA LEU A 873 -25.63 3.24 -7.94
C LEU A 873 -26.35 4.58 -7.80
N GLU A 874 -26.84 5.11 -8.91
CA GLU A 874 -27.55 6.38 -8.98
C GLU A 874 -29.07 6.19 -8.96
N ALA A 875 -29.78 7.01 -8.18
CA ALA A 875 -31.24 6.99 -8.10
C ALA A 875 -31.88 7.14 -9.48
N GLY A 876 -32.81 6.24 -9.82
CA GLY A 876 -33.57 6.30 -11.07
C GLY A 876 -32.83 5.87 -12.33
N GLN A 877 -31.51 5.61 -12.25
CA GLN A 877 -30.74 5.09 -13.38
C GLN A 877 -31.06 3.60 -13.60
N ARG A 878 -31.09 3.16 -14.87
CA ARG A 878 -31.35 1.76 -15.23
C ARG A 878 -30.03 0.98 -15.28
N TYR A 879 -29.99 -0.17 -14.62
CA TYR A 879 -28.88 -1.11 -14.65
C TYR A 879 -29.37 -2.49 -15.08
N TYR A 880 -28.86 -3.03 -16.18
CA TYR A 880 -29.22 -4.39 -16.58
C TYR A 880 -28.74 -5.40 -15.54
N PHE A 881 -29.59 -6.35 -15.15
CA PHE A 881 -29.20 -7.48 -14.31
C PHE A 881 -29.61 -8.83 -14.93
N GLU A 882 -28.89 -9.88 -14.56
CA GLU A 882 -29.24 -11.26 -14.90
C GLU A 882 -28.91 -12.20 -13.75
N VAL A 883 -29.87 -13.04 -13.37
CA VAL A 883 -29.69 -14.13 -12.43
C VAL A 883 -29.78 -15.43 -13.20
N LEU A 884 -28.73 -16.26 -13.13
CA LEU A 884 -28.76 -17.64 -13.62
C LEU A 884 -28.80 -18.58 -12.43
N TYR A 885 -29.57 -19.66 -12.54
CA TYR A 885 -29.70 -20.66 -11.50
C TYR A 885 -29.78 -22.06 -12.10
N LYS A 886 -28.95 -22.97 -11.61
CA LYS A 886 -28.97 -24.39 -11.96
C LYS A 886 -29.40 -25.19 -10.74
N GLN A 887 -30.41 -26.05 -10.94
CA GLN A 887 -30.90 -27.00 -9.95
C GLN A 887 -30.69 -28.44 -10.41
N GLY A 888 -30.00 -29.22 -9.59
CA GLY A 888 -29.76 -30.66 -9.70
C GLY A 888 -30.52 -31.51 -8.66
N GLY A 889 -30.68 -31.04 -7.41
CA GLY A 889 -31.26 -31.78 -6.27
C GLY A 889 -32.73 -31.48 -5.90
N GLN A 890 -33.22 -32.07 -4.79
CA GLN A 890 -34.65 -32.04 -4.36
C GLN A 890 -35.11 -30.76 -3.62
N LYS A 891 -34.22 -29.82 -3.28
CA LYS A 891 -34.58 -28.64 -2.50
C LYS A 891 -34.48 -27.39 -3.36
N ASP A 892 -35.57 -26.71 -3.66
CA ASP A 892 -35.45 -25.54 -4.55
C ASP A 892 -35.39 -24.25 -3.74
N ASN A 893 -34.31 -23.49 -3.88
CA ASN A 893 -34.31 -22.07 -3.53
C ASN A 893 -33.41 -21.26 -4.46
N LEU A 894 -33.88 -20.06 -4.80
CA LEU A 894 -33.09 -18.98 -5.37
C LEU A 894 -33.65 -17.69 -4.81
N SER A 895 -32.80 -16.83 -4.24
CA SER A 895 -33.18 -15.47 -3.87
C SER A 895 -32.01 -14.51 -4.03
N VAL A 896 -32.30 -13.29 -4.48
CA VAL A 896 -31.34 -12.18 -4.54
C VAL A 896 -31.79 -11.09 -3.57
N ALA A 897 -30.90 -10.74 -2.67
CA ALA A 897 -31.07 -9.64 -1.73
C ALA A 897 -30.16 -8.48 -2.06
N TRP A 898 -30.54 -7.31 -1.56
CA TRP A 898 -29.70 -6.13 -1.53
C TRP A 898 -29.75 -5.47 -0.18
N GLN A 899 -28.82 -4.56 0.06
CA GLN A 899 -28.83 -3.59 1.12
C GLN A 899 -28.68 -2.24 0.44
N ILE A 900 -29.64 -1.36 0.66
CA ILE A 900 -29.61 0.01 0.14
C ILE A 900 -29.06 0.95 1.22
N PRO A 901 -28.54 2.14 0.87
CA PRO A 901 -27.96 3.09 1.83
C PRO A 901 -28.85 3.32 3.06
N GLY A 902 -28.28 3.12 4.26
CA GLY A 902 -28.95 3.34 5.54
C GLY A 902 -30.10 2.37 5.87
N ARG A 903 -30.24 1.25 5.15
CA ARG A 903 -31.29 0.25 5.41
C ARG A 903 -30.73 -1.15 5.64
N GLU A 904 -31.56 -2.03 6.18
CA GLU A 904 -31.23 -3.44 6.36
C GLU A 904 -31.34 -4.24 5.05
N ARG A 905 -30.60 -5.35 4.99
CA ARG A 905 -30.61 -6.31 3.88
C ARG A 905 -32.00 -6.92 3.68
N LYS A 906 -32.51 -6.89 2.45
CA LYS A 906 -33.82 -7.48 2.06
C LYS A 906 -33.78 -8.08 0.66
N VAL A 907 -34.65 -9.04 0.36
CA VAL A 907 -34.87 -9.53 -1.01
C VAL A 907 -35.37 -8.39 -1.88
N ILE A 908 -34.90 -8.29 -3.13
CA ILE A 908 -35.25 -7.19 -4.03
C ILE A 908 -36.70 -7.36 -4.49
N ASP A 909 -37.58 -6.47 -4.06
CA ASP A 909 -38.98 -6.46 -4.50
C ASP A 909 -39.10 -5.98 -5.95
N ALA A 910 -40.04 -6.53 -6.71
CA ALA A 910 -40.20 -6.24 -8.13
C ALA A 910 -40.69 -4.83 -8.42
N GLU A 911 -41.05 -4.04 -7.40
CA GLU A 911 -41.29 -2.60 -7.54
C GLU A 911 -40.03 -1.80 -7.92
N PHE A 912 -38.83 -2.35 -7.68
CA PHE A 912 -37.55 -1.74 -8.06
C PHE A 912 -36.99 -2.31 -9.37
N LEU A 913 -37.77 -3.11 -10.09
CA LEU A 913 -37.33 -3.85 -11.26
C LEU A 913 -38.25 -3.56 -12.45
N GLU A 914 -37.66 -3.48 -13.64
CA GLU A 914 -38.40 -3.51 -14.90
C GLU A 914 -38.09 -4.80 -15.68
N PRO A 915 -39.08 -5.40 -16.35
CA PRO A 915 -38.85 -6.50 -17.28
C PRO A 915 -37.87 -6.15 -18.41
N TYR A 916 -37.11 -7.16 -18.86
CA TYR A 916 -36.17 -7.05 -19.99
C TYR A 916 -36.87 -6.88 -21.35
#